data_AF-A0A1C6SGM8-F1
#
_entry.id   AF-A0A1C6SGM8-F1
#
_cell.length_a   1.000
_cell.length_b   1.000
_cell.length_c   1.000
_cell.angle_alpha   90.00
_cell.angle_beta   90.00
_cell.angle_gamma   90.00
#
_symmetry.space_group_name_H-M   'P 1'
#
loop_
_entity.id
_entity.type
_entity.pdbx_description
1 polymer ?
#
loop_
_entity_poly.entity_id
_entity_poly.type
_entity_poly.pdbx_seq_one_letter_code
_entity_poly.pdbx_strand_id
1 'polypeptide(L)'
;MRRHRRRVTALLLSAVLTATGLAATTSPPAAASIDTHTLGARYDSAGSAITFRIRSAAATRMVVHLYATPTGAAERASHVLTRDAAGVFATTVSVASIRAAGITGTVYYGYRAWGPNWPYSSAWTKGSSAGFVADVDAAGNRFNPNKLLVDPYAREISHDPLRPGMTTETVYASGPAYRTIDSGPHAPKGIVLPATTASVGTKPARAFADDIVYEVHVRGLTMNDPGVPAAYRGTYRGAGMKAAYLASLGVTAVEFLPLQETLNDANDVDPTGTAGDNYWGYMTLNWFAPDRRYAADRSPGGPTREFQEMVRAFHDAGIKVLVDVVYNHTGEGGVYQAGGAQVYNLLSWRGLDNPTYYSLTADRQASWDNTGVGGNYNTYNPVAQDLIVDSLAYWKNTLGVDGFRHDLAAMLGNTCQHGCFSYSRTDPGTALNRITREMPPRPAAGGSGVDWIAEPWAIGAGTYQVGNMPAGWSEWNGRYRDTLRRDQNRMGYQAVTPGQLADRFAGSADLYGDDGRRPWNSVNFMVAHDGFTLRDLYACNAKNNAQPWPYGPSDGGTDDNASWDQGGVAADQRRAARNGHAFLMVSAGTPMVTGGDEVLRTTRCNNNPYNVDSSANWLGWSPSAEQATFRTFASRLASFRLAHPALRPRSFYSAADGNGNGMAQLAWFTPAGTAPDGGYWQNPDNHAIAWRIDGTEFGDPAAAIYAAYNGWSGDVNFVLPSPGAGRQWYRVTDTSNWAEGPDQVAQPGAETHLGGQGTNYLLRGRGLLLLIAR
;
A
#
# COMPACT_ATOMS: atom_id res chain seq x y z
N MET A 1 -82.45 -7.35 9.21
CA MET A 1 -83.53 -6.55 9.84
C MET A 1 -82.91 -5.32 10.50
N ARG A 2 -83.37 -4.12 10.11
CA ARG A 2 -83.26 -2.75 10.69
C ARG A 2 -81.95 -2.32 11.39
N ARG A 3 -81.35 -1.13 11.24
CA ARG A 3 -81.48 0.17 10.50
C ARG A 3 -80.22 0.96 11.01
N HIS A 4 -79.38 1.69 10.26
CA HIS A 4 -79.55 3.03 9.66
C HIS A 4 -78.20 3.40 8.99
N ARG A 5 -78.13 3.64 7.66
CA ARG A 5 -78.07 4.94 6.93
C ARG A 5 -76.94 5.94 7.26
N ARG A 6 -76.04 6.08 6.25
CA ARG A 6 -75.57 7.29 5.52
C ARG A 6 -74.64 8.33 6.18
N ARG A 7 -73.40 8.37 5.64
CA ARG A 7 -72.72 9.46 4.90
C ARG A 7 -72.59 10.89 5.50
N VAL A 8 -71.31 11.29 5.68
CA VAL A 8 -70.59 12.46 5.09
C VAL A 8 -70.26 13.68 5.99
N THR A 9 -68.97 14.06 5.89
CA THR A 9 -68.24 15.34 6.09
C THR A 9 -67.71 15.80 7.46
N ALA A 10 -66.36 15.89 7.47
CA ALA A 10 -65.53 17.08 7.72
C ALA A 10 -65.12 17.51 9.14
N LEU A 11 -63.78 17.50 9.28
CA LEU A 11 -62.87 18.44 9.95
C LEU A 11 -62.69 18.43 11.47
N LEU A 12 -61.39 18.57 11.78
CA LEU A 12 -60.72 19.00 13.01
C LEU A 12 -60.55 17.95 14.10
N LEU A 13 -59.37 17.34 14.14
CA LEU A 13 -58.67 17.15 15.40
C LEU A 13 -57.16 17.27 15.18
N SER A 14 -56.62 18.42 15.59
CA SER A 14 -55.21 18.64 15.83
C SER A 14 -54.78 17.80 17.03
N ALA A 15 -53.95 16.77 16.82
CA ALA A 15 -53.30 16.05 17.89
C ALA A 15 -51.79 16.19 17.73
N VAL A 16 -51.22 16.93 18.69
CA VAL A 16 -49.81 17.17 18.92
C VAL A 16 -49.10 15.81 19.12
N LEU A 17 -48.30 15.38 18.15
CA LEU A 17 -47.21 14.45 18.41
C LEU A 17 -45.97 15.28 18.76
N THR A 18 -45.64 15.29 20.04
CA THR A 18 -44.37 15.78 20.58
C THR A 18 -43.21 15.06 19.91
N ALA A 19 -42.46 15.78 19.09
CA ALA A 19 -41.16 15.38 18.58
C ALA A 19 -40.16 15.34 19.74
N THR A 20 -39.84 14.15 20.25
CA THR A 20 -38.60 13.93 21.00
C THR A 20 -37.47 13.74 19.99
N GLY A 21 -36.96 14.86 19.48
CA GLY A 21 -35.64 14.89 18.87
C GLY A 21 -34.60 14.59 19.94
N LEU A 22 -34.17 13.33 20.05
CA LEU A 22 -32.87 13.03 20.62
C LEU A 22 -31.82 13.52 19.64
N ALA A 23 -31.50 14.81 19.76
CA ALA A 23 -30.21 15.31 19.33
C ALA A 23 -29.18 14.52 20.16
N ALA A 24 -28.58 13.51 19.55
CA ALA A 24 -27.34 12.94 20.05
C ALA A 24 -26.33 14.09 20.05
N THR A 25 -26.14 14.70 21.21
CA THR A 25 -25.04 15.62 21.47
C THR A 25 -23.78 14.78 21.31
N THR A 26 -23.19 14.82 20.12
CA THR A 26 -21.87 14.26 19.88
C THR A 26 -20.93 15.00 20.80
N SER A 27 -20.49 14.33 21.87
CA SER A 27 -19.31 14.75 22.61
C SER A 27 -18.22 15.07 21.59
N PRO A 28 -17.49 16.19 21.71
CA PRO A 28 -16.35 16.44 20.85
C PRO A 28 -15.45 15.18 20.89
N PRO A 29 -14.90 14.73 19.75
CA PRO A 29 -13.97 13.61 19.76
C PRO A 29 -12.91 13.91 20.82
N ALA A 30 -12.63 12.92 21.67
CA ALA A 30 -11.50 13.01 22.59
C ALA A 30 -10.29 13.50 21.79
N ALA A 31 -9.55 14.48 22.32
CA ALA A 31 -8.41 15.04 21.60
C ALA A 31 -7.51 13.90 21.10
N ALA A 32 -7.15 13.94 19.81
CA ALA A 32 -6.37 12.89 19.17
C ALA A 32 -5.11 12.60 19.99
N SER A 33 -4.85 11.32 20.28
CA SER A 33 -3.76 10.87 21.13
C SER A 33 -2.43 10.73 20.37
N ILE A 34 -2.12 11.72 19.53
CA ILE A 34 -0.96 11.73 18.64
C ILE A 34 0.17 12.53 19.28
N ASP A 35 1.38 11.96 19.32
CA ASP A 35 2.62 12.58 19.79
C ASP A 35 2.54 13.11 21.23
N THR A 36 1.75 12.44 22.09
CA THR A 36 1.43 12.88 23.45
C THR A 36 2.66 13.06 24.35
N HIS A 37 3.71 12.27 24.10
CA HIS A 37 4.96 12.30 24.86
C HIS A 37 6.07 13.11 24.18
N THR A 38 5.82 13.68 22.98
CA THR A 38 6.77 14.46 22.19
C THR A 38 8.11 13.73 21.97
N LEU A 39 8.05 12.44 21.60
CA LEU A 39 9.24 11.58 21.49
C LEU A 39 10.16 12.00 20.33
N GLY A 40 11.40 11.53 20.38
CA GLY A 40 12.49 11.84 19.45
C GLY A 40 13.40 12.98 19.92
N ALA A 41 14.34 13.35 19.06
CA ALA A 41 15.22 14.50 19.26
C ALA A 41 14.70 15.75 18.53
N ARG A 42 14.48 16.85 19.26
CA ARG A 42 13.93 18.10 18.70
C ARG A 42 14.69 19.32 19.19
N TYR A 43 14.93 20.26 18.29
CA TYR A 43 15.33 21.61 18.67
C TYR A 43 14.19 22.31 19.40
N ASP A 44 14.52 23.17 20.36
CA ASP A 44 13.59 24.18 20.85
C ASP A 44 13.26 25.21 19.74
N SER A 45 12.24 26.03 19.96
CA SER A 45 11.83 27.05 18.99
C SER A 45 12.92 28.08 18.64
N ALA A 46 13.91 28.27 19.51
CA ALA A 46 15.02 29.21 19.31
C ALA A 46 16.23 28.56 18.61
N GLY A 47 16.23 27.24 18.41
CA GLY A 47 17.39 26.47 17.97
C GLY A 47 18.56 26.50 18.97
N SER A 48 18.29 26.79 20.24
CA SER A 48 19.30 27.03 21.28
C SER A 48 19.63 25.78 22.11
N ALA A 49 18.70 24.83 22.15
CA ALA A 49 18.85 23.56 22.81
C ALA A 49 18.18 22.43 22.02
N ILE A 50 18.60 21.20 22.29
CA ILE A 50 18.00 19.98 21.77
C ILE A 50 17.50 19.16 22.95
N THR A 51 16.23 18.77 22.92
CA THR A 51 15.65 17.82 23.87
C THR A 51 15.58 16.44 23.22
N PHE A 52 16.16 15.45 23.88
CA PHE A 52 16.10 14.04 23.50
C PHE A 52 15.09 13.35 24.40
N ARG A 53 14.07 12.71 23.82
CA ARG A 53 13.01 11.99 24.56
C ARG A 53 12.82 10.60 23.97
N ILE A 54 12.94 9.57 24.79
CA ILE A 54 12.76 8.18 24.37
C ILE A 54 12.04 7.39 25.45
N ARG A 55 11.17 6.46 25.08
CA ARG A 55 10.39 5.67 26.03
C ARG A 55 10.93 4.25 26.11
N SER A 56 11.05 3.74 27.34
CA SER A 56 11.32 2.32 27.61
C SER A 56 10.73 1.96 28.97
N ALA A 57 9.87 0.95 28.99
CA ALA A 57 9.26 0.42 30.19
C ALA A 57 10.31 -0.29 31.07
N ALA A 58 11.20 -1.08 30.45
CA ALA A 58 12.11 -1.97 31.17
C ALA A 58 13.54 -1.43 31.37
N ALA A 59 13.96 -0.40 30.63
CA ALA A 59 15.31 0.13 30.80
C ALA A 59 15.53 0.66 32.23
N THR A 60 16.71 0.35 32.79
CA THR A 60 17.16 0.84 34.10
C THR A 60 18.08 2.05 33.97
N ARG A 61 18.70 2.24 32.81
CA ARG A 61 19.51 3.41 32.47
C ARG A 61 19.48 3.64 30.96
N MET A 62 19.41 4.91 30.57
CA MET A 62 19.48 5.35 29.18
C MET A 62 20.51 6.47 29.04
N VAL A 63 21.36 6.38 28.03
CA VAL A 63 22.38 7.39 27.72
C VAL A 63 22.30 7.74 26.25
N VAL A 64 22.18 9.03 25.93
CA VAL A 64 22.34 9.52 24.56
C VAL A 64 23.81 9.79 24.29
N HIS A 65 24.30 9.34 23.15
CA HIS A 65 25.65 9.56 22.63
C HIS A 65 25.56 10.49 21.42
N LEU A 66 26.38 11.56 21.41
CA LEU A 66 26.40 12.57 20.35
C LEU A 66 27.69 12.45 19.53
N TYR A 67 27.56 12.50 18.21
CA TYR A 67 28.65 12.29 17.26
C TYR A 67 28.77 13.47 16.30
N ALA A 68 30.01 13.78 15.90
CA ALA A 68 30.30 14.79 14.87
C ALA A 68 30.25 14.20 13.44
N THR A 69 30.42 12.89 13.31
CA THR A 69 30.40 12.16 12.03
C THR A 69 29.48 10.94 12.13
N PRO A 70 28.89 10.49 11.02
CA PRO A 70 27.94 9.37 11.03
C PRO A 70 28.63 8.02 11.30
N THR A 71 29.88 7.85 10.87
CA THR A 71 30.65 6.60 10.98
C THR A 71 32.08 6.84 11.48
N GLY A 72 32.73 5.77 11.96
CA GLY A 72 34.16 5.67 12.25
C GLY A 72 34.65 6.36 13.52
N ALA A 73 34.03 7.47 13.93
CA ALA A 73 34.45 8.21 15.13
C ALA A 73 33.73 7.74 16.41
N ALA A 74 34.40 7.94 17.55
CA ALA A 74 33.76 7.86 18.85
C ALA A 74 32.82 9.05 19.09
N GLU A 75 31.92 8.91 20.06
CA GLU A 75 31.08 10.01 20.53
C GLU A 75 31.92 11.17 21.06
N ARG A 76 31.45 12.39 20.85
CA ARG A 76 32.03 13.63 21.38
C ARG A 76 31.49 13.99 22.76
N ALA A 77 30.24 13.61 23.02
CA ALA A 77 29.58 13.82 24.30
C ALA A 77 28.60 12.67 24.57
N SER A 78 28.30 12.46 25.85
CA SER A 78 27.23 11.57 26.28
C SER A 78 26.49 12.17 27.47
N HIS A 79 25.18 11.95 27.53
CA HIS A 79 24.33 12.48 28.57
C HIS A 79 23.41 11.38 29.09
N VAL A 80 23.38 11.20 30.42
CA VAL A 80 22.43 10.29 31.06
C VAL A 80 21.04 10.94 31.04
N LEU A 81 20.03 10.18 30.65
CA LEU A 81 18.65 10.67 30.62
C LEU A 81 17.96 10.39 31.96
N THR A 82 17.04 11.28 32.34
CA THR A 82 16.20 11.10 33.53
C THR A 82 14.88 10.46 33.14
N ARG A 83 14.48 9.38 33.82
CA ARG A 83 13.22 8.68 33.58
C ARG A 83 12.09 9.32 34.38
N ASP A 84 10.98 9.63 33.73
CA ASP A 84 9.75 10.06 34.38
C ASP A 84 8.84 8.88 34.78
N ALA A 85 7.70 9.19 35.39
CA ALA A 85 6.71 8.19 35.81
C ALA A 85 6.03 7.45 34.64
N ALA A 86 6.00 8.04 33.45
CA ALA A 86 5.46 7.42 32.23
C ALA A 86 6.47 6.50 31.52
N GLY A 87 7.69 6.41 32.04
CA GLY A 87 8.79 5.65 31.44
C GLY A 87 9.47 6.38 30.30
N VAL A 88 9.28 7.70 30.18
CA VAL A 88 10.01 8.52 29.21
C VAL A 88 11.32 8.97 29.85
N PHE A 89 12.41 8.62 29.19
CA PHE A 89 13.74 9.13 29.45
C PHE A 89 13.94 10.42 28.69
N ALA A 90 14.37 11.48 29.37
CA ALA A 90 14.63 12.76 28.73
C ALA A 90 15.91 13.45 29.22
N THR A 91 16.52 14.23 28.34
CA THR A 91 17.55 15.23 28.67
C THR A 91 17.50 16.38 27.67
N THR A 92 17.90 17.57 28.10
CA THR A 92 18.01 18.74 27.22
C THR A 92 19.45 19.24 27.26
N VAL A 93 20.05 19.41 26.08
CA VAL A 93 21.45 19.81 25.92
C VAL A 93 21.49 21.11 25.12
N SER A 94 22.20 22.12 25.61
CA SER A 94 22.36 23.37 24.87
C SER A 94 23.23 23.15 23.63
N VAL A 95 22.86 23.81 22.53
CA VAL A 95 23.65 23.79 21.28
C VAL A 95 25.05 24.36 21.52
N ALA A 96 25.19 25.33 22.44
CA ALA A 96 26.49 25.84 22.86
C ALA A 96 27.38 24.74 23.49
N SER A 97 26.82 23.89 24.35
CA SER A 97 27.56 22.75 24.94
C SER A 97 27.93 21.71 23.88
N ILE A 98 27.04 21.45 22.92
CA ILE A 98 27.29 20.52 21.80
C ILE A 98 28.45 21.03 20.94
N ARG A 99 28.47 22.34 20.63
CA ARG A 99 29.58 22.98 19.92
C ARG A 99 30.88 22.94 20.70
N ALA A 100 30.83 23.18 22.01
CA ALA A 100 32.00 23.10 22.89
C ALA A 100 32.59 21.67 22.95
N ALA A 101 31.76 20.64 22.77
CA ALA A 101 32.20 19.24 22.64
C ALA A 101 32.80 18.92 21.25
N GLY A 102 32.86 19.88 20.33
CA GLY A 102 33.45 19.72 19.00
C GLY A 102 32.47 19.26 17.91
N ILE A 103 31.16 19.36 18.15
CA ILE A 103 30.12 19.14 17.12
C ILE A 103 29.64 20.51 16.64
N THR A 104 30.27 21.04 15.59
CA THR A 104 29.95 22.38 15.04
C THR A 104 28.94 22.35 13.90
N GLY A 105 28.72 21.19 13.29
CA GLY A 105 27.76 20.96 12.21
C GLY A 105 26.58 20.10 12.66
N THR A 106 26.20 19.13 11.82
CA THR A 106 25.12 18.19 12.08
C THR A 106 25.33 17.42 13.38
N VAL A 107 24.27 17.31 14.17
CA VAL A 107 24.24 16.49 15.39
C VAL A 107 23.73 15.11 15.03
N TYR A 108 24.64 14.15 14.99
CA TYR A 108 24.32 12.72 14.91
C TYR A 108 24.19 12.15 16.30
N TYR A 109 23.24 11.25 16.52
CA TYR A 109 23.01 10.67 17.84
C TYR A 109 22.55 9.21 17.79
N GLY A 110 22.68 8.55 18.93
CA GLY A 110 22.12 7.23 19.21
C GLY A 110 22.10 6.97 20.72
N TYR A 111 21.46 5.88 21.15
CA TYR A 111 21.31 5.55 22.56
C TYR A 111 22.08 4.29 22.94
N ARG A 112 22.44 4.21 24.22
CA ARG A 112 22.79 2.95 24.89
C ARG A 112 21.84 2.74 26.05
N ALA A 113 21.29 1.54 26.14
CA ALA A 113 20.32 1.16 27.15
C ALA A 113 20.84 -0.01 27.99
N TRP A 114 20.58 0.06 29.29
CA TRP A 114 20.76 -1.03 30.25
C TRP A 114 19.40 -1.44 30.77
N GLY A 115 19.27 -2.70 31.17
CA GLY A 115 18.05 -3.23 31.76
C GLY A 115 18.30 -4.53 32.52
N PRO A 116 17.26 -5.29 32.88
CA PRO A 116 17.39 -6.38 33.86
C PRO A 116 18.34 -7.50 33.44
N ASN A 117 18.42 -7.84 32.14
CA ASN A 117 19.33 -8.87 31.62
C ASN A 117 20.80 -8.37 31.52
N TRP A 118 21.02 -7.06 31.58
CA TRP A 118 22.35 -6.43 31.59
C TRP A 118 22.33 -5.10 32.36
N PRO A 119 22.30 -5.13 33.71
CA PRO A 119 22.23 -3.92 34.51
C PRO A 119 23.46 -3.04 34.37
N TYR A 120 23.30 -1.74 34.64
CA TYR A 120 24.44 -0.82 34.65
C TYR A 120 25.45 -1.21 35.73
N SER A 121 26.71 -1.38 35.32
CA SER A 121 27.86 -1.54 36.21
C SER A 121 28.77 -0.34 36.04
N SER A 122 29.27 0.23 37.15
CA SER A 122 30.27 1.30 37.10
C SER A 122 31.61 0.86 36.49
N ALA A 123 31.86 -0.46 36.40
CA ALA A 123 33.02 -1.03 35.74
C ALA A 123 32.83 -1.24 34.22
N TRP A 124 31.62 -0.96 33.70
CA TRP A 124 31.36 -1.12 32.27
C TRP A 124 32.10 -0.07 31.44
N THR A 125 32.78 -0.56 30.41
CA THR A 125 33.32 0.22 29.29
C THR A 125 32.76 -0.32 27.98
N LYS A 126 32.78 0.50 26.92
CA LYS A 126 32.34 0.08 25.58
C LYS A 126 33.10 -1.16 25.14
N GLY A 127 32.36 -2.21 24.83
CA GLY A 127 32.87 -3.51 24.42
C GLY A 127 33.19 -4.48 25.57
N SER A 128 32.88 -4.13 26.82
CA SER A 128 33.04 -5.02 27.97
C SER A 128 31.79 -5.88 28.23
N SER A 129 31.94 -6.95 29.01
CA SER A 129 30.83 -7.78 29.53
C SER A 129 30.38 -7.39 30.95
N ALA A 130 30.89 -6.29 31.51
CA ALA A 130 30.59 -5.93 32.90
C ALA A 130 29.08 -5.65 33.08
N GLY A 131 28.47 -6.28 34.08
CA GLY A 131 27.04 -6.22 34.34
C GLY A 131 26.19 -7.20 33.50
N PHE A 132 26.79 -7.99 32.61
CA PHE A 132 26.05 -8.98 31.81
C PHE A 132 25.46 -10.07 32.72
N VAL A 133 24.19 -10.41 32.52
CA VAL A 133 23.52 -11.54 33.16
C VAL A 133 23.12 -12.58 32.12
N ALA A 134 22.38 -12.16 31.09
CA ALA A 134 21.95 -13.01 29.98
C ALA A 134 21.67 -12.19 28.71
N ASP A 135 21.70 -12.81 27.52
CA ASP A 135 21.33 -12.16 26.27
C ASP A 135 19.80 -11.92 26.17
N VAL A 136 19.02 -12.76 26.86
CA VAL A 136 17.58 -12.61 27.07
C VAL A 136 17.23 -13.10 28.47
N ASP A 137 16.38 -12.37 29.20
CA ASP A 137 15.86 -12.82 30.50
C ASP A 137 14.47 -13.46 30.38
N ALA A 138 13.91 -13.89 31.52
CA ALA A 138 12.59 -14.51 31.59
C ALA A 138 11.44 -13.58 31.17
N ALA A 139 11.64 -12.25 31.19
CA ALA A 139 10.64 -11.29 30.74
C ALA A 139 10.79 -10.93 29.25
N GLY A 140 11.79 -11.51 28.57
CA GLY A 140 12.09 -11.25 27.17
C GLY A 140 12.93 -9.99 26.94
N ASN A 141 13.55 -9.41 27.98
CA ASN A 141 14.40 -8.23 27.81
C ASN A 141 15.71 -8.63 27.11
N ARG A 142 16.16 -7.82 26.15
CA ARG A 142 17.36 -8.04 25.33
C ARG A 142 18.28 -6.83 25.33
N PHE A 143 18.45 -6.17 26.47
CA PHE A 143 19.34 -5.02 26.57
C PHE A 143 20.79 -5.43 26.33
N ASN A 144 21.50 -4.65 25.52
CA ASN A 144 22.94 -4.77 25.35
C ASN A 144 23.55 -3.38 25.19
N PRO A 145 24.23 -2.84 26.22
CA PRO A 145 24.80 -1.51 26.17
C PRO A 145 25.99 -1.38 25.20
N ASN A 146 26.56 -2.48 24.71
CA ASN A 146 27.60 -2.43 23.67
C ASN A 146 27.02 -2.09 22.29
N LYS A 147 25.69 -2.20 22.11
CA LYS A 147 25.02 -1.85 20.87
C LYS A 147 24.53 -0.42 20.95
N LEU A 148 24.96 0.41 20.01
CA LEU A 148 24.39 1.74 19.79
C LEU A 148 23.06 1.59 19.05
N LEU A 149 22.03 2.23 19.57
CA LEU A 149 20.64 2.07 19.15
C LEU A 149 20.15 3.35 18.46
N VAL A 150 19.52 3.19 17.30
CA VAL A 150 18.85 4.27 16.57
C VAL A 150 17.55 4.63 17.29
N ASP A 151 17.24 5.92 17.37
CA ASP A 151 15.95 6.39 17.87
C ASP A 151 14.81 5.95 16.94
N PRO A 152 13.78 5.23 17.41
CA PRO A 152 12.61 4.91 16.60
C PRO A 152 11.87 6.15 16.06
N TYR A 153 12.04 7.31 16.70
CA TYR A 153 11.47 8.61 16.29
C TYR A 153 12.47 9.51 15.52
N ALA A 154 13.64 8.99 15.11
CA ALA A 154 14.56 9.74 14.26
C ALA A 154 13.90 10.06 12.91
N ARG A 155 13.82 11.35 12.56
CA ARG A 155 13.21 11.79 11.29
C ARG A 155 14.11 11.62 10.07
N GLU A 156 15.38 11.31 10.28
CA GLU A 156 16.32 10.82 9.28
C GLU A 156 17.37 9.94 9.97
N ILE A 157 17.85 8.91 9.27
CA ILE A 157 19.04 8.15 9.67
C ILE A 157 20.19 8.43 8.71
N SER A 158 21.43 8.23 9.18
CA SER A 158 22.62 8.64 8.44
C SER A 158 23.04 7.71 7.30
N HIS A 159 22.82 6.41 7.47
CA HIS A 159 23.27 5.33 6.58
C HIS A 159 22.68 4.00 7.09
N ASP A 160 22.71 2.96 6.28
CA ASP A 160 22.21 1.64 6.68
C ASP A 160 23.22 0.78 7.45
N PRO A 161 22.75 -0.22 8.22
CA PRO A 161 23.60 -1.20 8.89
C PRO A 161 24.63 -1.86 7.96
N LEU A 162 24.20 -2.24 6.75
CA LEU A 162 25.03 -2.76 5.67
C LEU A 162 25.23 -1.69 4.60
N ARG A 163 26.47 -1.55 4.12
CA ARG A 163 26.87 -0.51 3.16
C ARG A 163 28.19 -0.89 2.48
N PRO A 164 28.67 -0.14 1.47
CA PRO A 164 29.98 -0.39 0.88
C PRO A 164 31.09 -0.41 1.96
N GLY A 165 31.86 -1.50 1.98
CA GLY A 165 32.91 -1.75 2.99
C GLY A 165 32.41 -2.40 4.29
N MET A 166 31.11 -2.69 4.42
CA MET A 166 30.53 -3.34 5.59
C MET A 166 29.34 -4.24 5.19
N THR A 167 29.62 -5.52 4.98
CA THR A 167 28.67 -6.49 4.39
C THR A 167 28.18 -7.55 5.39
N THR A 168 28.44 -7.39 6.68
CA THR A 168 27.96 -8.28 7.74
C THR A 168 27.37 -7.53 8.91
N GLU A 169 26.29 -8.07 9.46
CA GLU A 169 25.55 -7.49 10.60
C GLU A 169 26.05 -8.00 11.96
N THR A 170 27.06 -8.87 11.99
CA THR A 170 27.55 -9.51 13.23
C THR A 170 28.00 -8.52 14.32
N VAL A 171 28.40 -7.29 13.96
CA VAL A 171 28.69 -6.22 14.92
C VAL A 171 27.45 -5.80 15.74
N TYR A 172 26.25 -5.96 15.19
CA TYR A 172 24.96 -5.61 15.80
C TYR A 172 24.34 -6.80 16.55
N ALA A 173 24.87 -8.00 16.33
CA ALA A 173 24.34 -9.22 16.91
C ALA A 173 24.61 -9.34 18.43
N SER A 174 23.67 -9.95 19.14
CA SER A 174 23.82 -10.45 20.52
C SER A 174 24.48 -11.84 20.55
N GLY A 175 24.54 -12.46 21.73
CA GLY A 175 25.02 -13.83 21.90
C GLY A 175 26.53 -13.94 22.18
N PRO A 176 27.01 -15.16 22.50
CA PRO A 176 28.37 -15.38 23.01
C PRO A 176 29.48 -14.81 22.17
N ALA A 177 29.37 -14.90 20.84
CA ALA A 177 30.42 -14.45 19.92
C ALA A 177 30.44 -12.93 19.70
N TYR A 178 29.31 -12.24 19.92
CA TYR A 178 29.11 -10.89 19.39
C TYR A 178 28.70 -9.85 20.45
N ARG A 179 28.19 -10.27 21.61
CA ARG A 179 27.57 -9.37 22.59
C ARG A 179 28.50 -8.28 23.11
N THR A 180 29.81 -8.53 23.13
CA THR A 180 30.84 -7.59 23.59
C THR A 180 31.41 -6.73 22.46
N ILE A 181 30.93 -6.86 21.23
CA ILE A 181 31.36 -5.97 20.14
C ILE A 181 30.65 -4.62 20.29
N ASP A 182 31.42 -3.53 20.35
CA ASP A 182 30.88 -2.17 20.32
C ASP A 182 30.43 -1.79 18.90
N SER A 183 29.13 -1.58 18.70
CA SER A 183 28.62 -1.15 17.39
C SER A 183 28.68 0.36 17.16
N GLY A 184 29.05 1.17 18.15
CA GLY A 184 29.02 2.63 18.09
C GLY A 184 29.64 3.27 16.84
N PRO A 185 30.88 2.90 16.45
CA PRO A 185 31.52 3.41 15.23
C PRO A 185 30.83 3.01 13.92
N HIS A 186 29.99 1.98 13.94
CA HIS A 186 29.43 1.34 12.75
C HIS A 186 27.93 1.55 12.56
N ALA A 187 27.18 1.56 13.66
CA ALA A 187 25.73 1.62 13.67
C ALA A 187 25.20 2.90 13.00
N PRO A 188 24.04 2.85 12.34
CA PRO A 188 23.33 4.04 11.89
C PRO A 188 23.16 5.05 13.03
N LYS A 189 23.13 6.33 12.68
CA LYS A 189 22.86 7.42 13.63
C LYS A 189 21.56 8.10 13.26
N GLY A 190 20.75 8.43 14.26
CA GLY A 190 19.69 9.41 14.08
C GLY A 190 20.31 10.79 13.81
N ILE A 191 19.60 11.61 13.03
CA ILE A 191 19.99 12.98 12.75
C ILE A 191 19.00 13.93 13.42
N VAL A 192 19.51 14.89 14.20
CA VAL A 192 18.65 15.95 14.74
C VAL A 192 18.40 16.98 13.64
N LEU A 193 17.15 17.04 13.17
CA LEU A 193 16.75 17.95 12.11
C LEU A 193 16.13 19.24 12.67
N PRO A 194 16.43 20.41 12.07
CA PRO A 194 15.57 21.58 12.26
C PRO A 194 14.19 21.32 11.64
N ALA A 195 13.20 22.13 12.01
CA ALA A 195 11.91 22.10 11.33
C ALA A 195 12.11 22.45 9.85
N THR A 196 11.56 21.63 8.95
CA THR A 196 11.55 21.92 7.51
C THR A 196 10.55 23.04 7.20
N THR A 197 10.91 23.88 6.23
CA THR A 197 10.03 24.93 5.68
C THR A 197 9.55 24.60 4.26
N ALA A 198 9.92 23.44 3.72
CA ALA A 198 9.50 23.05 2.38
C ALA A 198 7.97 22.81 2.35
N SER A 199 7.34 23.34 1.32
CA SER A 199 5.89 23.16 1.11
C SER A 199 5.64 21.85 0.38
N VAL A 200 4.60 21.14 0.82
CA VAL A 200 4.08 19.93 0.18
C VAL A 200 2.97 20.25 -0.84
N GLY A 201 2.71 21.52 -1.16
CA GLY A 201 1.60 21.91 -2.03
C GLY A 201 0.21 21.76 -1.37
N THR A 202 -0.84 21.71 -2.18
CA THR A 202 -2.23 21.53 -1.71
C THR A 202 -2.71 20.12 -1.99
N LYS A 203 -3.06 19.36 -0.93
CA LYS A 203 -3.56 17.99 -1.05
C LYS A 203 -4.81 17.91 -1.95
N PRO A 204 -4.88 16.96 -2.90
CA PRO A 204 -6.10 16.69 -3.63
C PRO A 204 -7.24 16.25 -2.69
N ALA A 205 -8.41 16.88 -2.84
CA ALA A 205 -9.63 16.58 -2.09
C ALA A 205 -10.54 15.55 -2.79
N ARG A 206 -10.09 14.96 -3.91
CA ARG A 206 -10.88 14.02 -4.71
C ARG A 206 -11.27 12.78 -3.90
N ALA A 207 -12.47 12.27 -4.13
CA ALA A 207 -12.97 11.06 -3.50
C ALA A 207 -12.26 9.80 -4.03
N PHE A 208 -12.07 8.79 -3.18
CA PHE A 208 -11.33 7.57 -3.57
C PHE A 208 -12.00 6.78 -4.71
N ALA A 209 -13.34 6.82 -4.83
CA ALA A 209 -14.01 6.15 -5.97
C ALA A 209 -13.68 6.74 -7.34
N ASP A 210 -13.15 7.98 -7.39
CA ASP A 210 -12.68 8.60 -8.64
C ASP A 210 -11.19 8.38 -8.88
N ASP A 211 -10.51 7.63 -8.01
CA ASP A 211 -9.10 7.40 -8.16
C ASP A 211 -8.77 6.25 -9.11
N ILE A 212 -7.64 6.41 -9.80
CA ILE A 212 -6.90 5.36 -10.48
C ILE A 212 -5.52 5.34 -9.84
N VAL A 213 -5.22 4.27 -9.11
CA VAL A 213 -3.97 4.08 -8.36
C VAL A 213 -2.91 3.50 -9.29
N TYR A 214 -1.69 4.05 -9.25
CA TYR A 214 -0.53 3.58 -9.99
C TYR A 214 0.57 3.15 -9.01
N GLU A 215 0.74 1.84 -8.82
CA GLU A 215 1.74 1.26 -7.93
C GLU A 215 3.13 1.28 -8.61
N VAL A 216 4.15 1.88 -7.98
CA VAL A 216 5.48 1.94 -8.58
C VAL A 216 6.60 2.04 -7.54
N HIS A 217 7.76 1.47 -7.85
CA HIS A 217 8.97 1.70 -7.08
C HIS A 217 9.61 3.06 -7.43
N VAL A 218 9.89 3.93 -6.45
CA VAL A 218 10.42 5.29 -6.68
C VAL A 218 11.72 5.30 -7.50
N ARG A 219 12.67 4.41 -7.16
CA ARG A 219 13.90 4.20 -7.93
C ARG A 219 13.62 3.71 -9.35
N GLY A 220 12.92 2.58 -9.48
CA GLY A 220 12.58 1.99 -10.77
C GLY A 220 11.81 2.89 -11.72
N LEU A 221 11.03 3.85 -11.21
CA LEU A 221 10.28 4.80 -12.03
C LEU A 221 11.19 5.58 -12.98
N THR A 222 12.36 6.04 -12.52
CA THR A 222 13.21 6.96 -13.32
C THR A 222 14.65 6.52 -13.50
N MET A 223 15.10 5.41 -12.89
CA MET A 223 16.49 4.99 -12.98
C MET A 223 16.97 4.78 -14.43
N ASN A 224 16.09 4.24 -15.29
CA ASN A 224 16.33 3.98 -16.70
C ASN A 224 15.88 5.11 -17.65
N ASP A 225 15.53 6.29 -17.12
CA ASP A 225 14.92 7.33 -17.93
C ASP A 225 15.94 8.31 -18.53
N PRO A 226 16.13 8.35 -19.86
CA PRO A 226 17.05 9.28 -20.50
C PRO A 226 16.60 10.75 -20.39
N GLY A 227 15.29 11.01 -20.25
CA GLY A 227 14.69 12.34 -20.09
C GLY A 227 14.80 12.93 -18.69
N VAL A 228 15.27 12.15 -17.70
CA VAL A 228 15.63 12.65 -16.37
C VAL A 228 17.15 12.87 -16.30
N PRO A 229 17.63 14.03 -15.82
CA PRO A 229 19.06 14.27 -15.61
C PRO A 229 19.69 13.16 -14.76
N ALA A 230 20.90 12.70 -15.13
CA ALA A 230 21.52 11.52 -14.53
C ALA A 230 21.61 11.59 -12.98
N ALA A 231 21.85 12.78 -12.41
CA ALA A 231 21.93 12.99 -10.96
C ALA A 231 20.59 12.83 -10.22
N TYR A 232 19.46 12.83 -10.92
CA TYR A 232 18.11 12.70 -10.35
C TYR A 232 17.44 11.36 -10.70
N ARG A 233 18.08 10.51 -11.49
CA ARG A 233 17.53 9.21 -11.87
C ARG A 233 17.40 8.31 -10.65
N GLY A 234 16.23 7.71 -10.49
CA GLY A 234 15.92 6.82 -9.40
C GLY A 234 15.86 7.49 -8.03
N THR A 235 15.48 8.77 -7.99
CA THR A 235 15.37 9.56 -6.75
C THR A 235 13.98 10.18 -6.59
N TYR A 236 13.65 10.69 -5.40
CA TYR A 236 12.43 11.47 -5.15
C TYR A 236 12.30 12.63 -6.13
N ARG A 237 13.39 13.38 -6.35
CA ARG A 237 13.40 14.47 -7.33
C ARG A 237 13.09 13.99 -8.75
N GLY A 238 13.67 12.86 -9.16
CA GLY A 238 13.38 12.23 -10.45
C GLY A 238 11.90 11.82 -10.57
N ALA A 239 11.35 11.21 -9.53
CA ALA A 239 9.94 10.83 -9.49
C ALA A 239 9.00 12.05 -9.60
N GLY A 240 9.31 13.16 -8.93
CA GLY A 240 8.57 14.42 -9.06
C GLY A 240 8.52 14.95 -10.50
N MET A 241 9.58 14.73 -11.30
CA MET A 241 9.60 15.08 -12.73
C MET A 241 8.65 14.23 -13.59
N LYS A 242 8.06 13.17 -13.04
CA LYS A 242 7.09 12.28 -13.71
C LYS A 242 5.63 12.53 -13.39
N ALA A 243 5.34 13.49 -12.51
CA ALA A 243 3.97 13.88 -12.21
C ALA A 243 3.15 14.19 -13.48
N ALA A 244 3.69 14.97 -14.42
CA ALA A 244 3.02 15.30 -15.69
C ALA A 244 2.78 14.08 -16.61
N TYR A 245 3.74 13.15 -16.67
CA TYR A 245 3.58 11.92 -17.43
C TYR A 245 2.43 11.06 -16.86
N LEU A 246 2.43 10.83 -15.55
CA LEU A 246 1.38 10.04 -14.90
C LEU A 246 0.01 10.73 -15.03
N ALA A 247 -0.06 12.05 -14.91
CA ALA A 247 -1.30 12.80 -15.16
C ALA A 247 -1.81 12.57 -16.60
N SER A 248 -0.92 12.58 -17.60
CA SER A 248 -1.28 12.33 -19.01
C SER A 248 -1.74 10.88 -19.28
N LEU A 249 -1.33 9.93 -18.44
CA LEU A 249 -1.79 8.55 -18.48
C LEU A 249 -3.22 8.40 -17.89
N GLY A 250 -3.72 9.41 -17.17
CA GLY A 250 -4.98 9.36 -16.44
C GLY A 250 -4.84 8.86 -14.99
N VAL A 251 -3.60 8.74 -14.49
CA VAL A 251 -3.34 8.40 -13.09
C VAL A 251 -3.75 9.56 -12.20
N THR A 252 -4.38 9.25 -11.07
CA THR A 252 -4.82 10.25 -10.12
C THR A 252 -4.23 10.04 -8.72
N ALA A 253 -3.72 8.86 -8.42
CA ALA A 253 -2.96 8.57 -7.22
C ALA A 253 -1.74 7.70 -7.58
N VAL A 254 -0.56 8.06 -7.09
CA VAL A 254 0.63 7.20 -7.16
C VAL A 254 0.80 6.51 -5.81
N GLU A 255 0.93 5.18 -5.83
CA GLU A 255 1.27 4.38 -4.67
C GLU A 255 2.72 3.96 -4.80
N PHE A 256 3.58 4.49 -3.93
CA PHE A 256 4.97 4.09 -3.90
C PHE A 256 5.14 2.86 -3.01
N LEU A 257 5.94 1.89 -3.50
CA LEU A 257 6.56 0.86 -2.64
C LEU A 257 7.29 1.51 -1.45
N PRO A 258 7.66 0.75 -0.39
CA PRO A 258 8.18 1.30 0.86
C PRO A 258 9.21 2.43 0.70
N LEU A 259 8.90 3.60 1.28
CA LEU A 259 9.76 4.80 1.26
C LEU A 259 10.32 5.16 2.65
N GLN A 260 9.86 4.47 3.69
CA GLN A 260 10.51 4.50 4.99
C GLN A 260 11.86 3.79 4.88
N GLU A 261 12.86 4.26 5.62
CA GLU A 261 14.23 3.79 5.43
C GLU A 261 14.35 2.27 5.52
N THR A 262 15.04 1.67 4.55
CA THR A 262 15.17 0.21 4.40
C THR A 262 16.62 -0.15 4.12
N LEU A 263 17.02 -1.38 4.43
CA LEU A 263 18.38 -1.88 4.19
C LEU A 263 18.67 -1.97 2.69
N ASN A 264 19.32 -0.98 2.07
CA ASN A 264 19.57 -0.95 0.61
C ASN A 264 20.89 -0.27 0.18
N ASP A 265 21.64 0.38 1.08
CA ASP A 265 22.93 1.03 0.76
C ASP A 265 23.96 0.03 0.20
N ALA A 266 23.83 -1.26 0.54
CA ALA A 266 24.73 -2.32 0.12
C ALA A 266 24.39 -2.96 -1.25
N ASN A 267 23.25 -2.62 -1.89
CA ASN A 267 22.81 -3.30 -3.12
C ASN A 267 23.88 -3.26 -4.23
N ASP A 268 24.59 -2.14 -4.39
CA ASP A 268 25.58 -2.01 -5.48
C ASP A 268 26.98 -2.55 -5.11
N VAL A 269 27.12 -3.29 -3.99
CA VAL A 269 28.41 -3.90 -3.59
C VAL A 269 28.80 -5.03 -4.55
N ASP A 270 27.83 -5.84 -4.99
CA ASP A 270 27.97 -6.74 -6.14
C ASP A 270 27.18 -6.17 -7.32
N PRO A 271 27.82 -5.45 -8.26
CA PRO A 271 27.13 -4.81 -9.38
C PRO A 271 26.60 -5.81 -10.44
N THR A 272 26.82 -7.12 -10.24
CA THR A 272 26.48 -8.18 -11.18
C THR A 272 25.65 -9.30 -10.56
N GLY A 273 25.11 -9.07 -9.36
CA GLY A 273 24.35 -10.06 -8.61
C GLY A 273 23.15 -9.45 -7.91
N THR A 274 22.36 -10.31 -7.28
CA THR A 274 21.17 -9.96 -6.48
C THR A 274 21.33 -10.35 -5.01
N ALA A 275 22.54 -10.79 -4.63
CA ALA A 275 22.81 -11.41 -3.34
C ALA A 275 22.98 -10.34 -2.25
N GLY A 276 22.05 -10.32 -1.30
CA GLY A 276 22.01 -9.30 -0.24
C GLY A 276 21.30 -8.01 -0.66
N ASP A 277 20.85 -7.93 -1.91
CA ASP A 277 20.07 -6.81 -2.40
C ASP A 277 18.66 -6.82 -1.84
N ASN A 278 18.16 -5.63 -1.55
CA ASN A 278 16.77 -5.39 -1.20
C ASN A 278 16.30 -4.22 -2.06
N TYR A 279 15.60 -4.56 -3.13
CA TYR A 279 15.06 -3.59 -4.05
C TYR A 279 13.71 -3.09 -3.53
N TRP A 280 12.76 -3.98 -3.23
CA TRP A 280 11.40 -3.56 -2.86
C TRP A 280 11.30 -2.74 -1.57
N GLY A 281 12.15 -3.02 -0.58
CA GLY A 281 12.21 -2.21 0.64
C GLY A 281 11.30 -2.63 1.79
N TYR A 282 10.72 -3.83 1.76
CA TYR A 282 9.90 -4.37 2.85
C TYR A 282 10.74 -4.86 4.06
N MET A 283 11.73 -4.06 4.49
CA MET A 283 12.60 -4.32 5.65
C MET A 283 12.89 -3.01 6.40
N THR A 284 11.84 -2.39 6.93
CA THR A 284 11.93 -1.02 7.45
C THR A 284 12.80 -0.88 8.70
N LEU A 285 13.81 -0.03 8.63
CA LEU A 285 14.76 0.29 9.71
C LEU A 285 14.30 1.46 10.58
N ASN A 286 13.48 2.37 10.04
CA ASN A 286 12.92 3.49 10.78
C ASN A 286 11.62 4.00 10.13
N TRP A 287 10.56 4.22 10.91
CA TRP A 287 9.25 4.59 10.38
C TRP A 287 9.04 6.10 10.13
N PHE A 288 9.97 6.96 10.52
CA PHE A 288 9.87 8.41 10.29
C PHE A 288 10.82 8.90 9.19
N ALA A 289 11.93 8.20 8.97
CA ALA A 289 12.95 8.58 8.01
C ALA A 289 12.55 8.19 6.58
N PRO A 290 12.48 9.15 5.63
CA PRO A 290 12.48 8.82 4.20
C PRO A 290 13.83 8.26 3.80
N ASP A 291 13.82 7.16 3.06
CA ASP A 291 15.02 6.43 2.65
C ASP A 291 16.06 7.35 1.96
N ARG A 292 17.30 7.33 2.47
CA ARG A 292 18.38 8.21 2.00
C ARG A 292 18.92 7.78 0.65
N ARG A 293 18.90 6.49 0.30
CA ARG A 293 19.38 6.01 -1.01
C ARG A 293 18.50 6.55 -2.15
N TYR A 294 17.21 6.74 -1.89
CA TYR A 294 16.27 7.32 -2.85
C TYR A 294 16.30 8.86 -2.93
N ALA A 295 17.15 9.56 -2.20
CA ALA A 295 17.34 11.01 -2.35
C ALA A 295 18.53 11.35 -3.25
N ALA A 296 18.38 12.39 -4.08
CA ALA A 296 19.51 13.00 -4.79
C ALA A 296 20.33 13.88 -3.84
N ASP A 297 19.67 14.70 -3.02
CA ASP A 297 20.29 15.41 -1.89
C ASP A 297 20.37 14.49 -0.67
N ARG A 298 21.52 13.84 -0.49
CA ARG A 298 21.81 12.98 0.67
C ARG A 298 22.44 13.73 1.85
N SER A 299 22.43 15.06 1.84
CA SER A 299 22.85 15.83 3.02
C SER A 299 21.87 15.63 4.19
N PRO A 300 22.25 15.94 5.44
CA PRO A 300 21.32 15.96 6.57
C PRO A 300 20.12 16.89 6.31
N GLY A 301 18.90 16.34 6.38
CA GLY A 301 17.64 17.01 6.02
C GLY A 301 17.31 16.98 4.52
N GLY A 302 18.23 16.49 3.67
CA GLY A 302 18.07 16.41 2.23
C GLY A 302 16.94 15.47 1.80
N PRO A 303 16.94 14.18 2.23
CA PRO A 303 15.86 13.24 1.94
C PRO A 303 14.49 13.78 2.35
N THR A 304 14.38 14.37 3.54
CA THR A 304 13.12 14.97 4.03
C THR A 304 12.62 16.09 3.11
N ARG A 305 13.48 17.05 2.77
CA ARG A 305 13.11 18.17 1.89
C ARG A 305 12.74 17.69 0.49
N GLU A 306 13.55 16.81 -0.09
CA GLU A 306 13.35 16.32 -1.45
C GLU A 306 12.08 15.48 -1.57
N PHE A 307 11.72 14.70 -0.54
CA PHE A 307 10.44 14.01 -0.46
C PHE A 307 9.26 15.00 -0.49
N GLN A 308 9.32 16.08 0.31
CA GLN A 308 8.27 17.09 0.33
C GLN A 308 8.12 17.81 -1.03
N GLU A 309 9.25 18.06 -1.71
CA GLU A 309 9.26 18.61 -3.06
C GLU A 309 8.66 17.65 -4.10
N MET A 310 8.94 16.35 -3.98
CA MET A 310 8.30 15.32 -4.80
C MET A 310 6.78 15.30 -4.60
N VAL A 311 6.32 15.26 -3.34
CA VAL A 311 4.89 15.29 -3.02
C VAL A 311 4.22 16.55 -3.57
N ARG A 312 4.86 17.70 -3.41
CA ARG A 312 4.38 18.95 -4.01
C ARG A 312 4.23 18.84 -5.52
N ALA A 313 5.21 18.27 -6.23
CA ALA A 313 5.12 18.12 -7.68
C ALA A 313 3.92 17.25 -8.11
N PHE A 314 3.60 16.19 -7.36
CA PHE A 314 2.39 15.39 -7.59
C PHE A 314 1.11 16.15 -7.26
N HIS A 315 1.06 16.85 -6.12
CA HIS A 315 -0.09 17.68 -5.74
C HIS A 315 -0.37 18.80 -6.74
N ASP A 316 0.67 19.47 -7.23
CA ASP A 316 0.57 20.52 -8.26
C ASP A 316 0.03 19.95 -9.59
N ALA A 317 0.22 18.63 -9.84
CA ALA A 317 -0.38 17.90 -10.95
C ALA A 317 -1.77 17.29 -10.63
N GLY A 318 -2.32 17.52 -9.43
CA GLY A 318 -3.60 16.95 -8.98
C GLY A 318 -3.56 15.46 -8.63
N ILE A 319 -2.36 14.90 -8.46
CA ILE A 319 -2.11 13.48 -8.13
C ILE A 319 -1.90 13.35 -6.63
N LYS A 320 -2.60 12.38 -6.02
CA LYS A 320 -2.38 12.00 -4.62
C LYS A 320 -1.11 11.17 -4.48
N VAL A 321 -0.43 11.27 -3.34
CA VAL A 321 0.70 10.40 -3.00
C VAL A 321 0.29 9.43 -1.89
N LEU A 322 0.28 8.15 -2.22
CA LEU A 322 0.11 7.03 -1.30
C LEU A 322 1.46 6.36 -1.04
N VAL A 323 1.66 5.84 0.17
CA VAL A 323 2.89 5.14 0.56
C VAL A 323 2.54 3.76 1.09
N ASP A 324 3.20 2.73 0.57
CA ASP A 324 3.17 1.39 1.14
C ASP A 324 3.98 1.36 2.45
N VAL A 325 3.37 0.88 3.53
CA VAL A 325 3.92 0.94 4.89
C VAL A 325 3.91 -0.42 5.56
N VAL A 326 5.04 -0.73 6.22
CA VAL A 326 5.33 -2.04 6.83
C VAL A 326 5.43 -1.88 8.34
N TYR A 327 4.30 -2.05 9.01
CA TYR A 327 4.20 -2.00 10.49
C TYR A 327 4.04 -3.39 11.12
N ASN A 328 4.02 -4.45 10.31
CA ASN A 328 3.77 -5.81 10.77
C ASN A 328 5.05 -6.52 11.25
N HIS A 329 6.23 -6.14 10.75
CA HIS A 329 7.56 -6.56 11.20
C HIS A 329 8.56 -5.39 11.11
N THR A 330 9.87 -5.66 11.29
CA THR A 330 10.93 -4.63 11.23
C THR A 330 12.17 -5.15 10.51
N GLY A 331 13.03 -4.22 10.07
CA GLY A 331 14.36 -4.50 9.52
C GLY A 331 15.36 -5.10 10.52
N GLU A 332 15.04 -5.22 11.82
CA GLU A 332 15.89 -5.95 12.77
C GLU A 332 15.75 -7.48 12.67
N GLY A 333 14.82 -7.99 11.85
CA GLY A 333 14.63 -9.41 11.56
C GLY A 333 14.30 -10.28 12.78
N GLY A 334 14.57 -11.58 12.64
CA GLY A 334 14.38 -12.60 13.68
C GLY A 334 15.67 -13.13 14.28
N VAL A 335 15.59 -14.34 14.85
CA VAL A 335 16.76 -15.07 15.33
C VAL A 335 17.61 -15.55 14.17
N TYR A 336 18.93 -15.49 14.31
CA TYR A 336 19.87 -15.96 13.28
C TYR A 336 19.76 -17.46 12.98
N GLN A 337 19.44 -18.25 14.00
CA GLN A 337 19.30 -19.70 13.89
C GLN A 337 17.90 -20.09 14.35
N ALA A 338 17.16 -20.78 13.48
CA ALA A 338 15.86 -21.33 13.81
C ALA A 338 15.93 -22.17 15.11
N GLY A 339 14.98 -21.94 16.02
CA GLY A 339 14.96 -22.56 17.34
C GLY A 339 15.94 -21.97 18.37
N GLY A 340 16.77 -21.00 17.99
CA GLY A 340 17.64 -20.28 18.90
C GLY A 340 16.92 -19.16 19.67
N ALA A 341 17.54 -18.69 20.75
CA ALA A 341 17.03 -17.57 21.55
C ALA A 341 18.06 -16.47 21.82
N GLN A 342 19.34 -16.67 21.48
CA GLN A 342 20.42 -15.79 21.96
C GLN A 342 20.93 -14.78 20.94
N VAL A 343 20.88 -15.08 19.64
CA VAL A 343 21.52 -14.28 18.59
C VAL A 343 20.47 -13.58 17.75
N TYR A 344 20.32 -12.28 17.97
CA TYR A 344 19.45 -11.35 17.25
C TYR A 344 20.23 -10.08 16.92
N ASN A 345 19.81 -9.36 15.89
CA ASN A 345 20.26 -7.98 15.67
C ASN A 345 19.63 -7.02 16.68
N LEU A 346 20.46 -6.14 17.24
CA LEU A 346 20.04 -5.05 18.11
C LEU A 346 20.54 -3.72 17.51
N LEU A 347 19.66 -3.07 16.76
CA LEU A 347 19.87 -1.81 16.04
C LEU A 347 19.00 -0.67 16.58
N SER A 348 17.79 -0.96 17.07
CA SER A 348 16.84 0.04 17.54
C SER A 348 15.88 -0.56 18.58
N TRP A 349 14.67 -0.91 18.18
CA TRP A 349 13.56 -1.34 19.05
C TRP A 349 13.97 -2.44 20.03
N ARG A 350 14.70 -3.45 19.57
CA ARG A 350 15.06 -4.62 20.38
C ARG A 350 15.94 -4.28 21.58
N GLY A 351 16.94 -3.43 21.35
CA GLY A 351 17.85 -2.99 22.39
C GLY A 351 17.24 -1.96 23.34
N LEU A 352 16.15 -1.30 22.93
CA LEU A 352 15.45 -0.28 23.71
C LEU A 352 14.37 -0.88 24.62
N ASP A 353 13.55 -1.79 24.09
CA ASP A 353 12.48 -2.46 24.82
C ASP A 353 11.87 -3.65 24.02
N ASN A 354 12.61 -4.74 23.88
CA ASN A 354 12.18 -5.92 23.10
C ASN A 354 10.74 -6.40 23.40
N PRO A 355 10.31 -6.66 24.66
CA PRO A 355 8.96 -7.17 24.92
C PRO A 355 7.86 -6.14 24.68
N THR A 356 8.17 -4.85 24.62
CA THR A 356 7.21 -3.82 24.24
C THR A 356 6.98 -3.82 22.73
N TYR A 357 8.05 -3.88 21.94
CA TYR A 357 7.99 -3.70 20.48
C TYR A 357 7.77 -4.99 19.68
N TYR A 358 8.11 -6.16 20.22
CA TYR A 358 7.95 -7.43 19.52
C TYR A 358 6.95 -8.35 20.22
N SER A 359 6.14 -9.05 19.42
CA SER A 359 5.39 -10.19 19.93
C SER A 359 6.36 -11.35 20.15
N LEU A 360 6.29 -11.98 21.31
CA LEU A 360 7.20 -13.03 21.73
C LEU A 360 6.44 -14.33 21.92
N THR A 361 7.13 -15.46 21.93
CA THR A 361 6.57 -16.75 22.34
C THR A 361 6.05 -16.68 23.78
N ALA A 362 5.23 -17.66 24.20
CA ALA A 362 4.63 -17.67 25.53
C ALA A 362 5.66 -17.65 26.68
N ASP A 363 6.82 -18.25 26.48
CA ASP A 363 7.97 -18.24 27.39
C ASP A 363 8.88 -16.98 27.23
N ARG A 364 8.54 -16.10 26.30
CA ARG A 364 9.22 -14.84 25.96
C ARG A 364 10.66 -14.99 25.48
N GLN A 365 11.07 -16.20 25.10
CA GLN A 365 12.45 -16.48 24.69
C GLN A 365 12.70 -16.29 23.19
N ALA A 366 11.67 -16.39 22.36
CA ALA A 366 11.75 -16.21 20.91
C ALA A 366 10.69 -15.23 20.42
N SER A 367 10.80 -14.79 19.16
CA SER A 367 9.77 -13.97 18.51
C SER A 367 8.62 -14.86 18.05
N TRP A 368 7.39 -14.34 18.17
CA TRP A 368 6.22 -14.95 17.54
C TRP A 368 6.04 -14.35 16.15
N ASP A 369 5.80 -15.18 15.12
CA ASP A 369 5.83 -14.73 13.73
C ASP A 369 4.64 -15.23 12.89
N ASN A 370 4.01 -14.28 12.21
CA ASN A 370 2.95 -14.41 11.20
C ASN A 370 3.25 -13.57 9.95
N THR A 371 4.48 -13.07 9.82
CA THR A 371 4.98 -12.28 8.69
C THR A 371 5.92 -13.10 7.80
N GLY A 372 6.60 -14.11 8.37
CA GLY A 372 7.60 -14.91 7.68
C GLY A 372 9.00 -14.27 7.65
N VAL A 373 9.16 -13.06 8.21
CA VAL A 373 10.42 -12.30 8.23
C VAL A 373 11.24 -12.55 9.51
N GLY A 374 10.61 -13.11 10.56
CA GLY A 374 11.30 -13.53 11.78
C GLY A 374 10.70 -13.00 13.08
N GLY A 375 9.67 -12.16 13.04
CA GLY A 375 8.94 -11.73 14.24
C GLY A 375 7.94 -10.61 13.99
N ASN A 376 6.75 -10.77 14.56
CA ASN A 376 5.72 -9.74 14.54
C ASN A 376 6.15 -8.54 15.38
N TYR A 377 5.92 -7.34 14.85
CA TYR A 377 5.80 -6.16 15.68
C TYR A 377 4.59 -6.31 16.62
N ASN A 378 4.69 -5.80 17.85
CA ASN A 378 3.63 -5.90 18.85
C ASN A 378 2.55 -4.84 18.62
N THR A 379 1.76 -5.02 17.56
CA THR A 379 0.72 -4.09 17.11
C THR A 379 -0.42 -3.88 18.11
N TYR A 380 -0.49 -4.68 19.18
CA TYR A 380 -1.49 -4.53 20.24
C TYR A 380 -0.95 -3.82 21.49
N ASN A 381 0.37 -3.76 21.70
CA ASN A 381 0.93 -3.02 22.83
C ASN A 381 0.71 -1.50 22.65
N PRO A 382 0.16 -0.77 23.64
CA PRO A 382 -0.14 0.65 23.49
C PRO A 382 1.07 1.53 23.12
N VAL A 383 2.25 1.25 23.67
CA VAL A 383 3.47 2.02 23.39
C VAL A 383 3.98 1.78 21.97
N ALA A 384 3.86 0.54 21.51
CA ALA A 384 4.20 0.16 20.15
C ALA A 384 3.19 0.76 19.15
N GLN A 385 1.90 0.77 19.50
CA GLN A 385 0.86 1.44 18.72
C GLN A 385 1.07 2.95 18.62
N ASP A 386 1.52 3.63 19.68
CA ASP A 386 1.86 5.07 19.64
C ASP A 386 2.84 5.36 18.50
N LEU A 387 3.89 4.53 18.35
CA LEU A 387 4.88 4.70 17.30
C LEU A 387 4.26 4.61 15.89
N ILE A 388 3.34 3.65 15.66
CA ILE A 388 2.64 3.49 14.37
C ILE A 388 1.79 4.74 14.06
N VAL A 389 1.00 5.21 15.03
CA VAL A 389 0.12 6.36 14.83
C VAL A 389 0.91 7.65 14.63
N ASP A 390 1.96 7.85 15.42
CA ASP A 390 2.80 9.04 15.38
C ASP A 390 3.58 9.12 14.07
N SER A 391 4.09 7.98 13.55
CA SER A 391 4.75 7.95 12.24
C SER A 391 3.75 8.25 11.12
N LEU A 392 2.61 7.58 11.07
CA LEU A 392 1.55 7.86 10.09
C LEU A 392 1.13 9.35 10.11
N ALA A 393 0.98 9.93 11.30
CA ALA A 393 0.66 11.34 11.45
C ALA A 393 1.79 12.25 10.94
N TYR A 394 3.05 11.89 11.16
CA TYR A 394 4.20 12.62 10.61
C TYR A 394 4.20 12.60 9.07
N TRP A 395 4.06 11.42 8.45
CA TRP A 395 4.00 11.27 7.00
C TRP A 395 2.82 12.04 6.40
N LYS A 396 1.64 11.95 7.02
CA LYS A 396 0.44 12.66 6.57
C LYS A 396 0.55 14.17 6.73
N ASN A 397 0.94 14.66 7.90
CA ASN A 397 0.81 16.07 8.25
C ASN A 397 2.06 16.88 7.89
N THR A 398 3.25 16.28 7.99
CA THR A 398 4.53 16.97 7.72
C THR A 398 5.01 16.69 6.31
N LEU A 399 4.97 15.42 5.87
CA LEU A 399 5.48 15.03 4.55
C LEU A 399 4.44 15.10 3.44
N GLY A 400 3.16 15.28 3.79
CA GLY A 400 2.09 15.54 2.82
C GLY A 400 1.46 14.29 2.21
N VAL A 401 1.71 13.08 2.72
CA VAL A 401 1.11 11.83 2.20
C VAL A 401 -0.42 11.84 2.35
N ASP A 402 -1.15 11.42 1.31
CA ASP A 402 -2.62 11.43 1.24
C ASP A 402 -3.28 10.15 1.75
N GLY A 403 -2.54 9.04 1.75
CA GLY A 403 -3.04 7.73 2.12
C GLY A 403 -1.95 6.69 2.20
N PHE A 404 -2.32 5.51 2.66
CA PHE A 404 -1.37 4.44 2.98
C PHE A 404 -1.94 3.09 2.55
N ARG A 405 -1.10 2.27 1.91
CA ARG A 405 -1.34 0.84 1.73
C ARG A 405 -0.56 0.10 2.81
N HIS A 406 -1.26 -0.70 3.61
CA HIS A 406 -0.68 -1.42 4.73
C HIS A 406 -0.35 -2.85 4.31
N ASP A 407 0.94 -3.16 4.30
CA ASP A 407 1.47 -4.50 4.11
C ASP A 407 1.04 -5.44 5.24
N LEU A 408 0.62 -6.65 4.86
CA LEU A 408 0.09 -7.71 5.73
C LEU A 408 -0.84 -7.17 6.85
N ALA A 409 -1.81 -6.33 6.47
CA ALA A 409 -2.61 -5.50 7.38
C ALA A 409 -3.43 -6.30 8.40
N ALA A 410 -3.67 -7.60 8.16
CA ALA A 410 -4.29 -8.48 9.16
C ALA A 410 -3.53 -8.47 10.50
N MET A 411 -2.22 -8.22 10.48
CA MET A 411 -1.39 -8.10 11.67
C MET A 411 -1.77 -6.90 12.56
N LEU A 412 -2.34 -5.83 11.99
CA LEU A 412 -2.79 -4.66 12.74
C LEU A 412 -4.11 -4.91 13.49
N GLY A 413 -4.85 -5.95 13.09
CA GLY A 413 -6.07 -6.42 13.77
C GLY A 413 -5.82 -7.48 14.83
N ASN A 414 -4.55 -7.82 15.13
CA ASN A 414 -4.22 -8.81 16.14
C ASN A 414 -4.53 -8.30 17.56
N THR A 415 -5.18 -9.12 18.38
CA THR A 415 -5.51 -8.83 19.79
C THR A 415 -4.52 -9.45 20.79
N CYS A 416 -3.52 -10.18 20.30
CA CYS A 416 -2.49 -10.82 21.12
C CYS A 416 -1.25 -9.93 21.23
N GLN A 417 -0.74 -9.73 22.45
CA GLN A 417 0.59 -9.14 22.64
C GLN A 417 1.72 -10.17 22.48
N HIS A 418 1.50 -11.42 22.93
CA HIS A 418 2.49 -12.49 22.93
C HIS A 418 1.82 -13.86 22.74
N GLY A 419 2.54 -14.83 22.17
CA GLY A 419 2.23 -16.25 22.18
C GLY A 419 1.06 -16.69 21.31
N CYS A 420 0.42 -15.77 20.60
CA CYS A 420 -0.71 -16.07 19.73
C CYS A 420 -0.92 -15.03 18.63
N PHE A 421 -1.80 -15.38 17.70
CA PHE A 421 -2.46 -14.47 16.77
C PHE A 421 -3.97 -14.65 16.91
N SER A 422 -4.71 -13.56 17.03
CA SER A 422 -6.18 -13.56 17.01
C SER A 422 -6.66 -12.26 16.38
N TYR A 423 -7.25 -12.34 15.20
CA TYR A 423 -7.76 -11.17 14.50
C TYR A 423 -9.11 -10.73 15.07
N SER A 424 -9.27 -9.44 15.31
CA SER A 424 -10.56 -8.82 15.61
C SER A 424 -10.72 -7.51 14.86
N ARG A 425 -11.73 -7.45 13.99
CA ARG A 425 -12.11 -6.21 13.30
C ARG A 425 -12.80 -5.21 14.21
N THR A 426 -13.37 -5.65 15.33
CA THR A 426 -14.23 -4.81 16.20
C THR A 426 -13.59 -4.42 17.53
N ASP A 427 -12.45 -5.01 17.90
CA ASP A 427 -11.76 -4.64 19.13
C ASP A 427 -11.16 -3.22 18.98
N PRO A 428 -11.61 -2.22 19.77
CA PRO A 428 -11.12 -0.84 19.66
C PRO A 428 -9.67 -0.66 20.11
N GLY A 429 -9.08 -1.67 20.76
CA GLY A 429 -7.68 -1.72 21.20
C GLY A 429 -6.69 -2.15 20.13
N THR A 430 -7.13 -2.62 18.96
CA THR A 430 -6.23 -2.97 17.86
C THR A 430 -5.68 -1.73 17.15
N ALA A 431 -4.46 -1.83 16.62
CA ALA A 431 -3.86 -0.78 15.79
C ALA A 431 -4.78 -0.39 14.62
N LEU A 432 -5.42 -1.39 13.99
CA LEU A 432 -6.36 -1.22 12.88
C LEU A 432 -7.49 -0.23 13.20
N ASN A 433 -8.11 -0.36 14.38
CA ASN A 433 -9.20 0.53 14.82
C ASN A 433 -8.68 1.85 15.41
N ARG A 434 -7.49 1.84 16.00
CA ARG A 434 -6.87 3.07 16.50
C ARG A 434 -6.49 4.02 15.36
N ILE A 435 -5.90 3.52 14.28
CA ILE A 435 -5.46 4.34 13.14
C ILE A 435 -6.61 5.18 12.58
N THR A 436 -7.75 4.58 12.26
CA THR A 436 -8.90 5.29 11.65
C THR A 436 -9.63 6.19 12.64
N ARG A 437 -9.56 5.90 13.95
CA ARG A 437 -10.09 6.78 14.99
C ARG A 437 -9.27 8.07 15.12
N GLU A 438 -7.94 7.95 15.14
CA GLU A 438 -7.02 9.09 15.29
C GLU A 438 -6.88 9.88 13.97
N MET A 439 -6.99 9.21 12.83
CA MET A 439 -6.90 9.78 11.49
C MET A 439 -8.05 9.27 10.62
N PRO A 440 -9.19 9.99 10.62
CA PRO A 440 -10.39 9.56 9.92
C PRO A 440 -10.19 9.31 8.42
N PRO A 441 -10.87 8.28 7.86
CA PRO A 441 -10.85 8.00 6.43
C PRO A 441 -11.44 9.18 5.64
N ARG A 442 -11.03 9.30 4.38
CA ARG A 442 -11.62 10.28 3.46
C ARG A 442 -13.12 10.00 3.26
N PRO A 443 -13.99 11.04 3.30
CA PRO A 443 -15.40 10.84 3.04
C PRO A 443 -15.67 10.34 1.63
N ALA A 444 -16.79 9.61 1.44
CA ALA A 444 -17.19 9.05 0.15
C ALA A 444 -17.38 10.09 -0.98
N ALA A 445 -17.71 11.34 -0.61
CA ALA A 445 -17.86 12.47 -1.53
C ALA A 445 -16.56 13.26 -1.76
N GLY A 446 -15.44 12.85 -1.13
CA GLY A 446 -14.19 13.61 -1.12
C GLY A 446 -14.10 14.58 0.05
N GLY A 447 -13.03 15.38 0.07
CA GLY A 447 -12.68 16.28 1.16
C GLY A 447 -11.39 15.87 1.87
N SER A 448 -11.18 16.43 3.07
CA SER A 448 -10.05 16.10 3.92
C SER A 448 -10.21 14.72 4.57
N GLY A 449 -9.15 13.92 4.57
CA GLY A 449 -9.09 12.63 5.25
C GLY A 449 -7.92 11.83 4.70
N VAL A 450 -7.89 10.54 5.00
CA VAL A 450 -6.83 9.62 4.56
C VAL A 450 -7.44 8.49 3.75
N ASP A 451 -6.79 8.11 2.65
CA ASP A 451 -7.16 6.93 1.88
C ASP A 451 -6.44 5.71 2.50
N TRP A 452 -7.17 4.86 3.22
CA TRP A 452 -6.63 3.67 3.89
C TRP A 452 -6.85 2.42 3.05
N ILE A 453 -5.76 1.76 2.66
CA ILE A 453 -5.77 0.52 1.89
C ILE A 453 -5.09 -0.57 2.72
N ALA A 454 -5.71 -1.74 2.81
CA ALA A 454 -5.17 -2.90 3.48
C ALA A 454 -4.78 -3.98 2.46
N GLU A 455 -3.68 -4.67 2.70
CA GLU A 455 -3.50 -6.05 2.26
C GLU A 455 -4.17 -6.97 3.30
N PRO A 456 -5.38 -7.51 3.04
CA PRO A 456 -6.19 -8.15 4.07
C PRO A 456 -5.79 -9.61 4.34
N TRP A 457 -4.50 -9.89 4.40
CA TRP A 457 -3.97 -11.19 4.79
C TRP A 457 -2.62 -11.05 5.51
N ALA A 458 -2.12 -12.15 6.05
CA ALA A 458 -0.75 -12.34 6.52
C ALA A 458 -0.42 -13.85 6.44
N ILE A 459 0.65 -14.33 7.07
CA ILE A 459 1.04 -15.74 7.04
C ILE A 459 0.56 -16.48 8.29
N GLY A 460 -0.14 -17.59 8.09
CA GLY A 460 -0.57 -18.50 9.16
C GLY A 460 -2.08 -18.64 9.30
N ALA A 461 -2.52 -19.42 10.28
CA ALA A 461 -3.94 -19.68 10.48
C ALA A 461 -4.68 -18.41 10.95
N GLY A 462 -5.85 -18.16 10.34
CA GLY A 462 -6.72 -17.05 10.72
C GLY A 462 -6.28 -15.67 10.22
N THR A 463 -5.20 -15.55 9.44
CA THR A 463 -4.71 -14.26 8.94
C THR A 463 -5.40 -13.81 7.66
N TYR A 464 -6.02 -14.70 6.88
CA TYR A 464 -6.75 -14.33 5.65
C TYR A 464 -8.09 -13.67 5.99
N GLN A 465 -8.21 -12.37 5.71
CA GLN A 465 -9.28 -11.48 6.15
C GLN A 465 -9.90 -10.66 5.01
N VAL A 466 -9.81 -11.14 3.76
CA VAL A 466 -10.47 -10.48 2.61
C VAL A 466 -11.98 -10.33 2.88
N GLY A 467 -12.47 -9.10 2.79
CA GLY A 467 -13.83 -8.71 3.12
C GLY A 467 -14.08 -8.52 4.61
N ASN A 468 -13.08 -8.61 5.48
CA ASN A 468 -13.27 -8.57 6.94
C ASN A 468 -12.55 -7.39 7.64
N MET A 469 -11.95 -6.45 6.90
CA MET A 469 -11.51 -5.18 7.47
C MET A 469 -12.70 -4.31 7.90
N PRO A 470 -12.57 -3.48 8.95
CA PRO A 470 -13.66 -2.62 9.39
C PRO A 470 -13.94 -1.50 8.39
N ALA A 471 -15.16 -0.95 8.44
CA ALA A 471 -15.53 0.21 7.65
C ALA A 471 -14.54 1.38 7.85
N GLY A 472 -14.22 2.06 6.75
CA GLY A 472 -13.14 3.06 6.70
C GLY A 472 -11.86 2.56 6.05
N TRP A 473 -11.69 1.24 5.91
CA TRP A 473 -10.63 0.61 5.13
C TRP A 473 -11.14 0.15 3.76
N SER A 474 -10.33 0.43 2.74
CA SER A 474 -10.38 -0.27 1.45
C SER A 474 -9.42 -1.45 1.48
N GLU A 475 -9.64 -2.46 0.64
CA GLU A 475 -8.85 -3.69 0.63
C GLU A 475 -8.37 -4.01 -0.78
N TRP A 476 -7.12 -4.45 -0.91
CA TRP A 476 -6.65 -5.18 -2.08
C TRP A 476 -7.52 -6.42 -2.29
N ASN A 477 -8.31 -6.42 -3.36
CA ASN A 477 -9.25 -7.49 -3.64
C ASN A 477 -8.57 -8.68 -4.37
N GLY A 478 -7.94 -9.56 -3.59
CA GLY A 478 -7.34 -10.80 -4.11
C GLY A 478 -8.35 -11.71 -4.83
N ARG A 479 -9.65 -11.68 -4.45
CA ARG A 479 -10.70 -12.45 -5.15
C ARG A 479 -10.99 -11.89 -6.55
N TYR A 480 -10.97 -10.57 -6.72
CA TYR A 480 -11.06 -9.93 -8.04
C TYR A 480 -9.95 -10.43 -8.97
N ARG A 481 -8.70 -10.30 -8.50
CA ARG A 481 -7.51 -10.77 -9.20
C ARG A 481 -7.63 -12.25 -9.60
N ASP A 482 -7.88 -13.11 -8.63
CA ASP A 482 -7.84 -14.56 -8.84
C ASP A 482 -9.00 -15.07 -9.70
N THR A 483 -10.22 -14.56 -9.49
CA THR A 483 -11.39 -14.95 -10.30
C THR A 483 -11.18 -14.60 -11.76
N LEU A 484 -10.77 -13.37 -12.07
CA LEU A 484 -10.61 -12.93 -13.47
C LEU A 484 -9.39 -13.57 -14.16
N ARG A 485 -8.28 -13.75 -13.44
CA ARG A 485 -7.13 -14.51 -13.96
C ARG A 485 -7.52 -15.95 -14.29
N ARG A 486 -8.23 -16.65 -13.39
CA ARG A 486 -8.68 -18.03 -13.62
C ARG A 486 -9.64 -18.12 -14.80
N ASP A 487 -10.58 -17.20 -14.91
CA ASP A 487 -11.53 -17.22 -16.05
C ASP A 487 -10.80 -17.06 -17.39
N GLN A 488 -9.87 -16.11 -17.49
CA GLN A 488 -9.08 -15.90 -18.71
C GLN A 488 -8.13 -17.07 -19.03
N ASN A 489 -7.42 -17.60 -18.02
CA ASN A 489 -6.22 -18.43 -18.21
C ASN A 489 -6.41 -19.90 -17.86
N ARG A 490 -7.47 -20.26 -17.14
CA ARG A 490 -7.75 -21.62 -16.64
C ARG A 490 -9.11 -22.16 -17.09
N MET A 491 -9.69 -21.59 -18.15
CA MET A 491 -10.88 -22.17 -18.79
C MET A 491 -10.70 -23.66 -19.07
N GLY A 492 -11.68 -24.47 -18.67
CA GLY A 492 -11.65 -25.93 -18.82
C GLY A 492 -10.81 -26.66 -17.77
N TYR A 493 -10.08 -25.94 -16.91
CA TYR A 493 -9.29 -26.51 -15.81
C TYR A 493 -9.85 -26.14 -14.44
N GLN A 494 -10.36 -24.92 -14.28
CA GLN A 494 -10.99 -24.45 -13.04
C GLN A 494 -12.33 -23.79 -13.36
N ALA A 495 -13.35 -24.15 -12.59
CA ALA A 495 -14.69 -23.59 -12.75
C ALA A 495 -14.73 -22.15 -12.24
N VAL A 496 -15.21 -21.23 -13.08
CA VAL A 496 -15.61 -19.88 -12.72
C VAL A 496 -17.02 -19.68 -13.25
N THR A 497 -17.94 -19.19 -12.42
CA THR A 497 -19.33 -18.97 -12.83
C THR A 497 -19.57 -17.53 -13.26
N PRO A 498 -20.56 -17.26 -14.13
CA PRO A 498 -20.99 -15.90 -14.46
C PRO A 498 -21.35 -15.07 -13.22
N GLY A 499 -21.88 -15.70 -12.17
CA GLY A 499 -22.21 -15.01 -10.91
C GLY A 499 -20.96 -14.45 -10.23
N GLN A 500 -19.88 -15.24 -10.18
CA GLN A 500 -18.61 -14.77 -9.63
C GLN A 500 -18.02 -13.61 -10.44
N LEU A 501 -18.11 -13.66 -11.77
CA LEU A 501 -17.68 -12.56 -12.64
C LEU A 501 -18.53 -11.30 -12.40
N ALA A 502 -19.85 -11.46 -12.30
CA ALA A 502 -20.77 -10.35 -12.03
C ALA A 502 -20.46 -9.67 -10.70
N ASP A 503 -20.19 -10.44 -9.65
CA ASP A 503 -19.77 -9.89 -8.36
C ASP A 503 -18.49 -9.05 -8.50
N ARG A 504 -17.49 -9.51 -9.27
CA ARG A 504 -16.24 -8.76 -9.46
C ARG A 504 -16.46 -7.45 -10.23
N PHE A 505 -17.21 -7.49 -11.34
CA PHE A 505 -17.46 -6.31 -12.16
C PHE A 505 -18.37 -5.27 -11.46
N ALA A 506 -19.28 -5.70 -10.58
CA ALA A 506 -20.19 -4.83 -9.82
C ALA A 506 -19.64 -4.32 -8.49
N GLY A 507 -18.33 -4.50 -8.21
CA GLY A 507 -17.66 -3.95 -7.03
C GLY A 507 -17.66 -4.83 -5.79
N SER A 508 -17.88 -6.14 -5.94
CA SER A 508 -17.76 -7.17 -4.90
C SER A 508 -18.66 -6.94 -3.68
N ALA A 509 -19.96 -6.77 -3.92
CA ALA A 509 -20.95 -6.66 -2.84
C ALA A 509 -20.97 -7.89 -1.91
N ASP A 510 -20.58 -9.06 -2.42
CA ASP A 510 -20.40 -10.29 -1.63
C ASP A 510 -19.29 -10.20 -0.57
N LEU A 511 -18.37 -9.22 -0.70
CA LEU A 511 -17.31 -8.95 0.26
C LEU A 511 -17.54 -7.70 1.11
N TYR A 512 -18.19 -6.68 0.53
CA TYR A 512 -18.19 -5.32 1.11
C TYR A 512 -19.61 -4.75 1.28
N GLY A 513 -20.65 -5.48 0.89
CA GLY A 513 -22.04 -5.01 0.89
C GLY A 513 -22.77 -5.14 2.22
N ASP A 514 -22.23 -5.89 3.18
CA ASP A 514 -22.92 -6.29 4.41
C ASP A 514 -22.51 -5.50 5.66
N ASP A 515 -21.49 -4.64 5.58
CA ASP A 515 -20.91 -3.94 6.74
C ASP A 515 -20.76 -2.42 6.57
N GLY A 516 -21.49 -1.85 5.61
CA GLY A 516 -21.57 -0.41 5.38
C GLY A 516 -20.47 0.16 4.47
N ARG A 517 -19.52 -0.68 4.04
CA ARG A 517 -18.61 -0.36 2.94
C ARG A 517 -19.35 -0.25 1.61
N ARG A 518 -18.63 0.25 0.60
CA ARG A 518 -19.13 0.67 -0.71
C ARG A 518 -18.26 0.05 -1.81
N PRO A 519 -18.68 0.10 -3.09
CA PRO A 519 -17.92 -0.54 -4.18
C PRO A 519 -16.45 -0.12 -4.21
N TRP A 520 -16.16 1.16 -3.98
CA TRP A 520 -14.81 1.73 -3.99
C TRP A 520 -13.89 1.25 -2.87
N ASN A 521 -14.42 0.54 -1.86
CA ASN A 521 -13.58 -0.15 -0.88
C ASN A 521 -12.92 -1.41 -1.47
N SER A 522 -13.38 -1.90 -2.62
CA SER A 522 -12.65 -2.87 -3.43
C SER A 522 -11.56 -2.17 -4.23
N VAL A 523 -10.30 -2.34 -3.83
CA VAL A 523 -9.15 -1.99 -4.69
C VAL A 523 -8.95 -3.15 -5.67
N ASN A 524 -9.39 -2.94 -6.90
CA ASN A 524 -9.35 -3.95 -7.97
C ASN A 524 -7.99 -3.90 -8.64
N PHE A 525 -7.33 -5.05 -8.78
CA PHE A 525 -6.04 -5.16 -9.46
C PHE A 525 -5.91 -6.49 -10.19
N MET A 526 -5.22 -6.48 -11.32
CA MET A 526 -4.89 -7.71 -12.06
C MET A 526 -3.51 -8.23 -11.70
N VAL A 527 -2.58 -7.35 -11.35
CA VAL A 527 -1.19 -7.62 -10.96
C VAL A 527 -0.76 -6.56 -9.94
N ALA A 528 0.28 -6.87 -9.19
CA ALA A 528 0.93 -6.00 -8.21
C ALA A 528 2.45 -6.25 -8.32
N HIS A 529 3.25 -5.62 -7.46
CA HIS A 529 4.68 -5.97 -7.35
C HIS A 529 4.88 -7.45 -7.00
N ASP A 530 4.00 -8.03 -6.18
CA ASP A 530 3.92 -9.46 -5.89
C ASP A 530 3.39 -10.27 -7.10
N GLY A 531 4.24 -11.15 -7.62
CA GLY A 531 3.91 -12.02 -8.73
C GLY A 531 4.34 -11.46 -10.09
N PHE A 532 3.62 -11.84 -11.14
CA PHE A 532 3.91 -11.40 -12.50
C PHE A 532 3.46 -9.97 -12.79
N THR A 533 4.17 -9.32 -13.71
CA THR A 533 3.69 -8.13 -14.44
C THR A 533 2.47 -8.47 -15.31
N LEU A 534 1.73 -7.47 -15.81
CA LEU A 534 0.57 -7.72 -16.68
C LEU A 534 0.96 -8.50 -17.94
N ARG A 535 2.13 -8.21 -18.52
CA ARG A 535 2.63 -8.94 -19.68
C ARG A 535 2.96 -10.38 -19.32
N ASP A 536 3.70 -10.60 -18.23
CA ASP A 536 4.16 -11.93 -17.85
C ASP A 536 3.00 -12.84 -17.42
N LEU A 537 1.94 -12.28 -16.82
CA LEU A 537 0.70 -13.00 -16.51
C LEU A 537 0.10 -13.70 -17.75
N TYR A 538 0.24 -13.08 -18.93
CA TYR A 538 -0.26 -13.62 -20.19
C TYR A 538 0.84 -14.14 -21.12
N ALA A 539 2.09 -14.20 -20.67
CA ALA A 539 3.23 -14.67 -21.48
C ALA A 539 4.01 -15.82 -20.80
N CYS A 540 3.68 -16.18 -19.56
CA CYS A 540 4.40 -17.16 -18.77
C CYS A 540 3.44 -18.24 -18.23
N ASN A 541 3.80 -19.52 -18.39
CA ASN A 541 3.05 -20.63 -17.78
C ASN A 541 3.55 -20.99 -16.36
N ALA A 542 4.77 -20.58 -16.02
CA ALA A 542 5.40 -20.84 -14.73
C ALA A 542 6.39 -19.72 -14.40
N LYS A 543 6.71 -19.57 -13.11
CA LYS A 543 7.75 -18.65 -12.65
C LYS A 543 9.14 -19.12 -13.10
N ASN A 544 10.02 -18.18 -13.36
CA ASN A 544 11.41 -18.39 -13.71
C ASN A 544 12.28 -17.44 -12.88
N ASN A 545 12.37 -17.72 -11.59
CA ASN A 545 13.10 -16.85 -10.66
C ASN A 545 14.59 -17.22 -10.56
N ALA A 546 15.01 -18.36 -11.13
CA ALA A 546 16.40 -18.82 -11.16
C ALA A 546 17.20 -18.26 -12.35
N GLN A 547 16.70 -17.21 -13.00
CA GLN A 547 17.42 -16.54 -14.09
C GLN A 547 18.74 -15.93 -13.60
N PRO A 548 19.77 -15.85 -14.46
CA PRO A 548 20.96 -15.09 -14.13
C PRO A 548 20.69 -13.58 -14.11
N TRP A 549 21.65 -12.82 -13.57
CA TRP A 549 21.67 -11.37 -13.69
C TRP A 549 21.50 -10.94 -15.16
N PRO A 550 20.70 -9.91 -15.48
CA PRO A 550 20.05 -8.97 -14.55
C PRO A 550 18.62 -9.34 -14.12
N TYR A 551 18.11 -10.53 -14.44
CA TYR A 551 16.70 -10.91 -14.18
C TYR A 551 16.50 -11.71 -12.88
N GLY A 552 17.58 -12.12 -12.21
CA GLY A 552 17.57 -12.91 -10.98
C GLY A 552 19.00 -13.27 -10.54
N PRO A 553 19.17 -14.26 -9.64
CA PRO A 553 18.10 -15.09 -9.08
C PRO A 553 17.29 -14.36 -7.99
N SER A 554 16.05 -14.81 -7.81
CA SER A 554 15.18 -14.39 -6.71
C SER A 554 14.55 -15.63 -6.07
N ASP A 555 14.68 -15.77 -4.76
CA ASP A 555 14.10 -16.92 -4.06
C ASP A 555 12.58 -16.76 -3.91
N GLY A 556 11.85 -17.88 -3.85
CA GLY A 556 10.42 -17.86 -3.48
C GLY A 556 9.45 -17.43 -4.59
N GLY A 557 8.43 -16.64 -4.22
CA GLY A 557 7.27 -16.29 -5.04
C GLY A 557 6.16 -17.36 -5.04
N THR A 558 4.93 -16.97 -5.41
CA THR A 558 3.79 -17.90 -5.51
C THR A 558 3.97 -18.90 -6.67
N ASP A 559 3.56 -20.15 -6.46
CA ASP A 559 3.50 -21.16 -7.53
C ASP A 559 2.16 -21.12 -8.29
N ASP A 560 1.07 -20.69 -7.63
CA ASP A 560 -0.23 -20.50 -8.28
C ASP A 560 -0.38 -19.04 -8.74
N ASN A 561 0.01 -18.79 -9.99
CA ASN A 561 -0.06 -17.47 -10.60
C ASN A 561 -1.37 -17.26 -11.40
N ALA A 562 -2.12 -18.34 -11.65
CA ALA A 562 -3.21 -18.40 -12.63
C ALA A 562 -2.84 -17.74 -13.98
N SER A 563 -1.62 -17.97 -14.47
CA SER A 563 -1.07 -17.41 -15.71
C SER A 563 -1.19 -18.38 -16.88
N TRP A 564 -1.14 -17.85 -18.11
CA TRP A 564 -1.09 -18.64 -19.34
C TRP A 564 -0.44 -17.83 -20.46
N ASP A 565 0.49 -18.43 -21.21
CA ASP A 565 1.22 -17.78 -22.30
C ASP A 565 0.41 -17.56 -23.59
N GLN A 566 -0.89 -17.86 -23.57
CA GLN A 566 -1.79 -17.79 -24.72
C GLN A 566 -1.30 -18.62 -25.92
N GLY A 567 -0.61 -19.73 -25.67
CA GLY A 567 -0.01 -20.58 -26.71
C GLY A 567 1.19 -19.96 -27.41
N GLY A 568 1.80 -18.92 -26.81
CA GLY A 568 2.96 -18.22 -27.37
C GLY A 568 2.62 -17.24 -28.51
N VAL A 569 1.35 -16.95 -28.76
CA VAL A 569 0.91 -16.05 -29.85
C VAL A 569 0.88 -14.61 -29.36
N ALA A 570 1.86 -13.79 -29.77
CA ALA A 570 2.05 -12.42 -29.27
C ALA A 570 0.81 -11.52 -29.36
N ALA A 571 0.03 -11.60 -30.45
CA ALA A 571 -1.20 -10.83 -30.60
C ALA A 571 -2.26 -11.23 -29.55
N ASP A 572 -2.36 -12.52 -29.24
CA ASP A 572 -3.29 -13.05 -28.23
C ASP A 572 -2.85 -12.70 -26.81
N GLN A 573 -1.54 -12.67 -26.54
CA GLN A 573 -0.99 -12.17 -25.27
C GLN A 573 -1.38 -10.71 -25.05
N ARG A 574 -1.28 -9.87 -26.09
CA ARG A 574 -1.70 -8.47 -26.02
C ARG A 574 -3.21 -8.31 -25.91
N ARG A 575 -4.02 -9.17 -26.54
CA ARG A 575 -5.50 -9.21 -26.31
C ARG A 575 -5.83 -9.54 -24.87
N ALA A 576 -5.17 -10.55 -24.30
CA ALA A 576 -5.38 -10.94 -22.91
C ALA A 576 -4.98 -9.82 -21.93
N ALA A 577 -3.85 -9.13 -22.20
CA ALA A 577 -3.45 -7.94 -21.45
C ALA A 577 -4.45 -6.78 -21.59
N ARG A 578 -4.98 -6.53 -22.80
CA ARG A 578 -6.04 -5.54 -23.03
C ARG A 578 -7.30 -5.87 -22.24
N ASN A 579 -7.71 -7.14 -22.18
CA ASN A 579 -8.83 -7.58 -21.37
C ASN A 579 -8.59 -7.32 -19.88
N GLY A 580 -7.43 -7.72 -19.35
CA GLY A 580 -7.07 -7.50 -17.95
C GLY A 580 -7.12 -6.02 -17.58
N HIS A 581 -6.51 -5.15 -18.40
CA HIS A 581 -6.58 -3.70 -18.20
C HIS A 581 -8.01 -3.16 -18.34
N ALA A 582 -8.78 -3.68 -19.31
CA ALA A 582 -10.15 -3.25 -19.51
C ALA A 582 -11.07 -3.61 -18.34
N PHE A 583 -10.93 -4.80 -17.77
CA PHE A 583 -11.67 -5.21 -16.58
C PHE A 583 -11.53 -4.18 -15.46
N LEU A 584 -10.29 -3.73 -15.18
CA LEU A 584 -10.04 -2.71 -14.15
C LEU A 584 -10.80 -1.42 -14.44
N MET A 585 -10.80 -0.97 -15.69
CA MET A 585 -11.38 0.32 -16.06
C MET A 585 -12.90 0.31 -16.12
N VAL A 586 -13.53 -0.84 -16.44
CA VAL A 586 -14.99 -0.97 -16.56
C VAL A 586 -15.69 -1.51 -15.31
N SER A 587 -14.94 -2.04 -14.34
CA SER A 587 -15.52 -2.53 -13.07
C SER A 587 -15.83 -1.38 -12.13
N ALA A 588 -16.88 -1.51 -11.33
CA ALA A 588 -17.02 -0.71 -10.12
C ALA A 588 -15.95 -1.10 -9.08
N GLY A 589 -15.54 -0.14 -8.25
CA GLY A 589 -14.38 -0.25 -7.36
C GLY A 589 -13.31 0.79 -7.68
N THR A 590 -12.18 0.75 -6.99
CA THR A 590 -11.04 1.62 -7.27
C THR A 590 -9.96 0.82 -7.99
N PRO A 591 -9.64 1.10 -9.27
CA PRO A 591 -8.63 0.35 -10.00
C PRO A 591 -7.22 0.72 -9.53
N MET A 592 -6.37 -0.30 -9.43
CA MET A 592 -4.93 -0.18 -9.29
C MET A 592 -4.24 -0.82 -10.50
N VAL A 593 -3.28 -0.09 -11.08
CA VAL A 593 -2.40 -0.55 -12.17
C VAL A 593 -0.96 -0.55 -11.68
N THR A 594 -0.17 -1.55 -12.07
CA THR A 594 1.25 -1.61 -11.72
C THR A 594 2.10 -0.86 -12.74
N GLY A 595 3.12 -0.17 -12.25
CA GLY A 595 3.96 0.68 -13.06
C GLY A 595 4.69 -0.06 -14.15
N GLY A 596 4.55 0.44 -15.38
CA GLY A 596 5.08 -0.16 -16.59
C GLY A 596 4.10 -1.09 -17.30
N ASP A 597 2.96 -1.44 -16.71
CA ASP A 597 1.93 -2.23 -17.41
C ASP A 597 1.37 -1.47 -18.61
N GLU A 598 1.33 -0.13 -18.58
CA GLU A 598 0.91 0.69 -19.71
C GLU A 598 1.83 0.55 -20.93
N VAL A 599 3.04 0.01 -20.74
CA VAL A 599 3.98 -0.33 -21.81
C VAL A 599 4.33 -1.82 -21.81
N LEU A 600 3.52 -2.67 -21.17
CA LEU A 600 3.73 -4.11 -21.10
C LEU A 600 5.15 -4.47 -20.60
N ARG A 601 5.55 -3.88 -19.45
CA ARG A 601 6.77 -4.23 -18.72
C ARG A 601 6.81 -5.74 -18.47
N THR A 602 8.01 -6.32 -18.52
CA THR A 602 8.24 -7.74 -18.27
C THR A 602 9.50 -7.91 -17.44
N THR A 603 9.46 -8.84 -16.49
CA THR A 603 10.60 -9.33 -15.72
C THR A 603 11.00 -10.74 -16.18
N ARG A 604 10.58 -11.12 -17.40
CA ARG A 604 10.81 -12.42 -18.04
C ARG A 604 10.40 -13.58 -17.17
N CYS A 605 9.18 -13.52 -16.66
CA CYS A 605 8.63 -14.54 -15.76
C CYS A 605 9.35 -14.63 -14.40
N ASN A 606 10.16 -13.66 -13.97
CA ASN A 606 10.50 -13.57 -12.55
C ASN A 606 9.28 -12.99 -11.80
N ASN A 607 8.64 -13.80 -10.96
CA ASN A 607 7.44 -13.40 -10.21
C ASN A 607 7.73 -12.96 -8.77
N ASN A 608 9.00 -12.84 -8.40
CA ASN A 608 9.41 -12.34 -7.09
C ASN A 608 10.68 -11.46 -7.17
N PRO A 609 10.76 -10.44 -8.03
CA PRO A 609 11.97 -9.64 -8.23
C PRO A 609 12.25 -8.65 -7.09
N TYR A 610 12.11 -9.09 -5.82
CA TYR A 610 12.25 -8.26 -4.62
C TYR A 610 13.69 -7.78 -4.36
N ASN A 611 14.66 -8.54 -4.87
CA ASN A 611 16.11 -8.31 -4.72
C ASN A 611 16.77 -7.91 -6.06
N VAL A 612 15.99 -7.50 -7.06
CA VAL A 612 16.52 -7.19 -8.40
C VAL A 612 16.54 -5.66 -8.59
N ASP A 613 17.58 -5.00 -8.07
CA ASP A 613 17.86 -3.57 -8.33
C ASP A 613 18.62 -3.39 -9.65
N SER A 614 17.95 -3.70 -10.76
CA SER A 614 18.58 -3.74 -12.08
C SER A 614 17.73 -3.14 -13.19
N SER A 615 18.35 -2.87 -14.34
CA SER A 615 17.66 -2.40 -15.54
C SER A 615 16.57 -3.34 -16.06
N ALA A 616 16.54 -4.61 -15.62
CA ALA A 616 15.49 -5.56 -15.94
C ALA A 616 14.19 -5.31 -15.14
N ASN A 617 14.28 -4.69 -13.97
CA ASN A 617 13.15 -4.41 -13.09
C ASN A 617 12.68 -2.96 -13.18
N TRP A 618 13.62 -2.02 -13.38
CA TRP A 618 13.31 -0.60 -13.58
C TRP A 618 12.46 -0.38 -14.85
N LEU A 619 11.64 0.67 -14.87
CA LEU A 619 10.74 0.98 -15.99
C LEU A 619 11.54 1.40 -17.23
N GLY A 620 11.14 0.87 -18.40
CA GLY A 620 11.71 1.22 -19.69
C GLY A 620 10.98 2.40 -20.35
N TRP A 621 11.73 3.38 -20.84
CA TRP A 621 11.19 4.64 -21.40
C TRP A 621 11.29 4.76 -22.92
N SER A 622 11.72 3.69 -23.60
CA SER A 622 11.84 3.59 -25.06
C SER A 622 10.90 2.50 -25.57
N PRO A 623 9.58 2.77 -25.66
CA PRO A 623 8.59 1.77 -26.05
C PRO A 623 8.75 1.34 -27.51
N SER A 624 8.50 0.07 -27.83
CA SER A 624 8.23 -0.37 -29.20
C SER A 624 6.93 0.24 -29.74
N ALA A 625 6.68 0.12 -31.05
CA ALA A 625 5.41 0.57 -31.66
C ALA A 625 4.18 -0.11 -31.03
N GLU A 626 4.28 -1.39 -30.68
CA GLU A 626 3.21 -2.14 -30.03
C GLU A 626 3.01 -1.69 -28.58
N GLN A 627 4.09 -1.42 -27.85
CA GLN A 627 4.01 -0.88 -26.49
C GLN A 627 3.43 0.54 -26.48
N ALA A 628 3.78 1.37 -27.46
CA ALA A 628 3.18 2.71 -27.61
C ALA A 628 1.68 2.62 -27.95
N THR A 629 1.28 1.64 -28.76
CA THR A 629 -0.13 1.33 -29.02
C THR A 629 -0.86 0.91 -27.74
N PHE A 630 -0.27 0.01 -26.94
CA PHE A 630 -0.86 -0.40 -25.66
C PHE A 630 -0.97 0.76 -24.67
N ARG A 631 0.04 1.64 -24.60
CA ARG A 631 -0.03 2.86 -23.76
C ARG A 631 -1.18 3.76 -24.17
N THR A 632 -1.40 3.91 -25.46
CA THR A 632 -2.53 4.70 -25.99
C THR A 632 -3.86 4.06 -25.60
N PHE A 633 -3.98 2.74 -25.73
CA PHE A 633 -5.14 1.98 -25.25
C PHE A 633 -5.38 2.21 -23.74
N ALA A 634 -4.35 2.06 -22.92
CA ALA A 634 -4.43 2.20 -21.47
C ALA A 634 -4.84 3.62 -21.04
N SER A 635 -4.20 4.65 -21.61
CA SER A 635 -4.49 6.07 -21.34
C SER A 635 -5.90 6.48 -21.79
N ARG A 636 -6.33 6.07 -22.98
CA ARG A 636 -7.68 6.40 -23.48
C ARG A 636 -8.77 5.70 -22.65
N LEU A 637 -8.53 4.47 -22.19
CA LEU A 637 -9.49 3.77 -21.35
C LEU A 637 -9.56 4.32 -19.92
N ALA A 638 -8.43 4.77 -19.35
CA ALA A 638 -8.42 5.52 -18.10
C ALA A 638 -9.20 6.85 -18.25
N SER A 639 -8.99 7.55 -19.36
CA SER A 639 -9.73 8.78 -19.69
C SER A 639 -11.23 8.52 -19.84
N PHE A 640 -11.62 7.42 -20.50
CA PHE A 640 -13.01 6.97 -20.58
C PHE A 640 -13.58 6.74 -19.17
N ARG A 641 -12.90 5.95 -18.34
CA ARG A 641 -13.33 5.71 -16.96
C ARG A 641 -13.56 7.02 -16.21
N LEU A 642 -12.66 7.99 -16.28
CA LEU A 642 -12.77 9.28 -15.59
C LEU A 642 -13.91 10.16 -16.13
N ALA A 643 -14.21 10.07 -17.43
CA ALA A 643 -15.31 10.79 -18.05
C ALA A 643 -16.70 10.22 -17.73
N HIS A 644 -16.78 8.98 -17.23
CA HIS A 644 -18.03 8.23 -17.06
C HIS A 644 -18.32 7.87 -15.58
N PRO A 645 -19.00 8.75 -14.80
CA PRO A 645 -19.40 8.49 -13.40
C PRO A 645 -20.18 7.20 -13.19
N ALA A 646 -20.88 6.71 -14.22
CA ALA A 646 -21.60 5.45 -14.18
C ALA A 646 -20.69 4.25 -13.86
N LEU A 647 -19.37 4.33 -14.13
CA LEU A 647 -18.38 3.29 -13.79
C LEU A 647 -17.79 3.45 -12.37
N ARG A 648 -18.14 4.53 -11.67
CA ARG A 648 -17.55 4.94 -10.39
C ARG A 648 -18.63 5.17 -9.33
N PRO A 649 -19.54 4.21 -9.11
CA PRO A 649 -20.73 4.44 -8.30
C PRO A 649 -20.36 4.60 -6.81
N ARG A 650 -21.06 5.49 -6.12
CA ARG A 650 -20.85 5.74 -4.67
C ARG A 650 -21.51 4.70 -3.77
N SER A 651 -22.47 3.96 -4.32
CA SER A 651 -23.18 2.85 -3.69
C SER A 651 -23.24 1.69 -4.68
N PHE A 652 -23.48 0.47 -4.20
CA PHE A 652 -23.73 -0.66 -5.09
C PHE A 652 -24.91 -0.36 -6.02
N TYR A 653 -24.81 -0.83 -7.27
CA TYR A 653 -25.86 -0.61 -8.26
C TYR A 653 -27.19 -1.24 -7.82
N SER A 654 -28.28 -0.51 -8.07
CA SER A 654 -29.64 -1.02 -7.89
C SER A 654 -30.15 -1.75 -9.14
N ALA A 655 -30.99 -2.77 -8.93
CA ALA A 655 -31.78 -3.36 -10.01
C ALA A 655 -33.06 -2.56 -10.31
N ALA A 656 -33.30 -1.45 -9.60
CA ALA A 656 -34.45 -0.58 -9.82
C ALA A 656 -34.14 0.52 -10.85
N ASP A 657 -35.20 0.95 -11.53
CA ASP A 657 -35.25 2.21 -12.29
C ASP A 657 -35.64 3.34 -11.32
N GLY A 658 -34.71 4.27 -11.09
CA GLY A 658 -34.86 5.38 -10.16
C GLY A 658 -35.39 6.66 -10.81
N ASN A 659 -35.39 6.75 -12.15
CA ASN A 659 -35.72 7.95 -12.90
C ASN A 659 -36.92 7.79 -13.87
N GLY A 660 -37.45 6.57 -14.02
CA GLY A 660 -38.63 6.23 -14.82
C GLY A 660 -38.36 6.10 -16.32
N ASN A 661 -37.11 5.95 -16.75
CA ASN A 661 -36.74 5.83 -18.17
C ASN A 661 -36.85 4.40 -18.73
N GLY A 662 -37.24 3.42 -17.89
CA GLY A 662 -37.36 2.01 -18.25
C GLY A 662 -36.06 1.22 -18.16
N MET A 663 -35.02 1.75 -17.50
CA MET A 663 -33.73 1.08 -17.30
C MET A 663 -33.37 1.00 -15.81
N ALA A 664 -32.99 -0.19 -15.36
CA ALA A 664 -32.33 -0.33 -14.06
C ALA A 664 -30.94 0.32 -14.09
N GLN A 665 -30.43 0.76 -12.93
CA GLN A 665 -29.06 1.27 -12.82
C GLN A 665 -28.04 0.29 -13.38
N LEU A 666 -28.20 -1.01 -13.09
CA LEU A 666 -27.43 -2.08 -13.71
C LEU A 666 -28.38 -3.22 -14.12
N ALA A 667 -28.22 -3.70 -15.36
CA ALA A 667 -28.90 -4.89 -15.85
C ALA A 667 -27.88 -5.86 -16.48
N TRP A 668 -28.02 -7.14 -16.18
CA TRP A 668 -27.20 -8.22 -16.73
C TRP A 668 -27.89 -8.90 -17.91
N PHE A 669 -27.09 -9.42 -18.85
CA PHE A 669 -27.56 -10.05 -20.08
C PHE A 669 -26.74 -11.31 -20.41
N THR A 670 -27.45 -12.32 -20.90
CA THR A 670 -26.86 -13.43 -21.66
C THR A 670 -26.50 -12.94 -23.07
N PRO A 671 -25.73 -13.69 -23.87
CA PRO A 671 -25.48 -13.36 -25.28
C PRO A 671 -26.75 -13.20 -26.12
N ALA A 672 -27.86 -13.84 -25.72
CA ALA A 672 -29.14 -13.71 -26.41
C ALA A 672 -29.85 -12.35 -26.15
N GLY A 673 -29.25 -11.45 -25.36
CA GLY A 673 -29.83 -10.15 -25.03
C GLY A 673 -30.95 -10.21 -24.00
N THR A 674 -31.08 -11.33 -23.28
CA THR A 674 -32.08 -11.57 -22.24
C THR A 674 -31.44 -11.60 -20.85
N ALA A 675 -32.23 -11.32 -19.80
CA ALA A 675 -31.76 -11.41 -18.42
C ALA A 675 -31.31 -12.84 -18.08
N PRO A 676 -30.15 -13.06 -17.43
CA PRO A 676 -29.73 -14.38 -17.00
C PRO A 676 -30.61 -14.91 -15.86
N ASP A 677 -30.97 -16.18 -15.94
CA ASP A 677 -31.68 -16.89 -14.87
C ASP A 677 -30.69 -17.51 -13.86
N GLY A 678 -31.24 -18.11 -12.78
CA GLY A 678 -30.41 -18.75 -11.74
C GLY A 678 -29.55 -19.90 -12.26
N GLY A 679 -30.01 -20.63 -13.29
CA GLY A 679 -29.22 -21.68 -13.92
C GLY A 679 -28.03 -21.12 -14.69
N TYR A 680 -28.23 -20.00 -15.39
CA TYR A 680 -27.15 -19.30 -16.09
C TYR A 680 -26.07 -18.83 -15.12
N TRP A 681 -26.47 -18.22 -14.01
CA TRP A 681 -25.57 -17.64 -13.01
C TRP A 681 -24.65 -18.66 -12.35
N GLN A 682 -25.14 -19.88 -12.12
CA GLN A 682 -24.43 -20.92 -11.38
C GLN A 682 -23.75 -21.95 -12.28
N ASN A 683 -23.97 -21.90 -13.60
CA ASN A 683 -23.36 -22.85 -14.53
C ASN A 683 -21.95 -22.39 -14.94
N PRO A 684 -20.88 -23.12 -14.55
CA PRO A 684 -19.52 -22.77 -14.92
C PRO A 684 -19.17 -23.02 -16.40
N ASP A 685 -20.06 -23.67 -17.18
CA ASP A 685 -19.89 -23.84 -18.63
C ASP A 685 -20.35 -22.60 -19.42
N ASN A 686 -21.02 -21.65 -18.76
CA ASN A 686 -21.35 -20.36 -19.35
C ASN A 686 -20.16 -19.40 -19.19
N HIS A 687 -19.49 -19.09 -20.29
CA HIS A 687 -18.30 -18.24 -20.28
C HIS A 687 -18.53 -16.83 -20.84
N ALA A 688 -19.77 -16.48 -21.19
CA ALA A 688 -20.09 -15.18 -21.78
C ALA A 688 -21.04 -14.40 -20.87
N ILE A 689 -20.81 -13.11 -20.71
CA ILE A 689 -21.67 -12.25 -19.89
C ILE A 689 -21.66 -10.83 -20.43
N ALA A 690 -22.78 -10.14 -20.33
CA ALA A 690 -22.86 -8.72 -20.65
C ALA A 690 -23.66 -7.96 -19.60
N TRP A 691 -23.42 -6.65 -19.53
CA TRP A 691 -24.14 -5.76 -18.64
C TRP A 691 -24.34 -4.38 -19.26
N ARG A 692 -25.42 -3.73 -18.84
CA ARG A 692 -25.75 -2.35 -19.18
C ARG A 692 -25.87 -1.54 -17.90
N ILE A 693 -25.24 -0.38 -17.86
CA ILE A 693 -25.42 0.62 -16.80
C ILE A 693 -26.24 1.78 -17.39
N ASP A 694 -27.30 2.18 -16.70
CA ASP A 694 -28.02 3.41 -17.05
C ASP A 694 -27.17 4.61 -16.60
N GLY A 695 -26.63 5.35 -17.57
CA GLY A 695 -25.76 6.49 -17.28
C GLY A 695 -26.53 7.67 -16.69
N THR A 696 -27.82 7.81 -17.01
CA THR A 696 -28.62 8.96 -16.58
C THR A 696 -28.90 8.98 -15.08
N GLU A 697 -28.82 7.82 -14.41
CA GLU A 697 -28.87 7.66 -12.94
C GLU A 697 -27.63 8.23 -12.22
N PHE A 698 -26.51 8.40 -12.94
CA PHE A 698 -25.22 8.81 -12.38
C PHE A 698 -24.74 10.18 -12.87
N GLY A 699 -25.57 10.89 -13.65
CA GLY A 699 -25.15 12.13 -14.32
C GLY A 699 -24.07 11.90 -15.38
N ASP A 700 -24.07 10.72 -16.00
CA ASP A 700 -23.10 10.33 -17.01
C ASP A 700 -23.38 11.02 -18.36
N PRO A 701 -22.34 11.39 -19.15
CA PRO A 701 -22.54 11.95 -20.48
C PRO A 701 -23.14 10.97 -21.50
N ALA A 702 -22.98 9.65 -21.31
CA ALA A 702 -23.66 8.63 -22.11
C ALA A 702 -25.00 8.27 -21.50
N ALA A 703 -26.04 8.06 -22.32
CA ALA A 703 -27.35 7.63 -21.81
C ALA A 703 -27.29 6.25 -21.15
N ALA A 704 -26.42 5.38 -21.66
CA ALA A 704 -26.12 4.07 -21.08
C ALA A 704 -24.73 3.62 -21.54
N ILE A 705 -24.11 2.77 -20.73
CA ILE A 705 -22.86 2.06 -21.08
C ILE A 705 -23.20 0.58 -21.17
N TYR A 706 -22.71 -0.10 -22.19
CA TYR A 706 -22.83 -1.55 -22.31
C TYR A 706 -21.45 -2.18 -22.45
N ALA A 707 -21.19 -3.22 -21.67
CA ALA A 707 -20.01 -4.04 -21.83
C ALA A 707 -20.40 -5.51 -22.00
N ALA A 708 -19.66 -6.21 -22.84
CA ALA A 708 -19.79 -7.64 -23.02
C ALA A 708 -18.42 -8.29 -22.93
N TYR A 709 -18.33 -9.35 -22.14
CA TYR A 709 -17.14 -10.17 -22.03
C TYR A 709 -17.45 -11.55 -22.59
N ASN A 710 -16.73 -11.91 -23.65
CA ASN A 710 -16.68 -13.26 -24.16
C ASN A 710 -15.47 -13.98 -23.54
N GLY A 711 -15.68 -14.61 -22.40
CA GLY A 711 -14.69 -15.49 -21.78
C GLY A 711 -14.43 -16.72 -22.62
N TRP A 712 -15.40 -17.19 -23.44
CA TRP A 712 -15.31 -18.39 -24.29
C TRP A 712 -14.12 -18.35 -25.26
N SER A 713 -13.58 -19.53 -25.59
CA SER A 713 -12.47 -19.67 -26.54
C SER A 713 -12.87 -19.42 -28.00
N GLY A 714 -14.16 -19.62 -28.34
CA GLY A 714 -14.73 -19.36 -29.66
C GLY A 714 -15.51 -18.04 -29.73
N ASP A 715 -15.92 -17.68 -30.95
CA ASP A 715 -16.69 -16.46 -31.21
C ASP A 715 -18.14 -16.60 -30.71
N VAL A 716 -18.69 -15.51 -30.15
CA VAL A 716 -20.04 -15.47 -29.60
C VAL A 716 -20.78 -14.25 -30.16
N ASN A 717 -22.01 -14.47 -30.64
CA ASN A 717 -22.90 -13.38 -31.04
C ASN A 717 -23.63 -12.82 -29.82
N PHE A 718 -23.53 -11.51 -29.62
CA PHE A 718 -24.30 -10.78 -28.63
C PHE A 718 -25.43 -9.99 -29.32
N VAL A 719 -26.66 -10.22 -28.88
CA VAL A 719 -27.82 -9.41 -29.25
C VAL A 719 -27.87 -8.19 -28.32
N LEU A 720 -27.71 -6.99 -28.89
CA LEU A 720 -27.65 -5.77 -28.08
C LEU A 720 -29.02 -5.45 -27.46
N PRO A 721 -29.08 -5.14 -26.15
CA PRO A 721 -30.33 -4.74 -25.49
C PRO A 721 -30.73 -3.32 -25.90
N SER A 722 -31.87 -2.85 -25.40
CA SER A 722 -32.28 -1.45 -25.64
C SER A 722 -31.23 -0.47 -25.10
N PRO A 723 -30.77 0.52 -25.89
CA PRO A 723 -29.91 1.62 -25.41
C PRO A 723 -30.70 2.74 -24.68
N GLY A 724 -32.01 2.57 -24.50
CA GLY A 724 -32.92 3.63 -24.06
C GLY A 724 -33.71 4.23 -25.22
N ALA A 725 -34.79 4.93 -24.90
CA ALA A 725 -35.73 5.46 -25.90
C ALA A 725 -35.04 6.43 -26.89
N GLY A 726 -35.14 6.14 -28.19
CA GLY A 726 -34.59 6.98 -29.26
C GLY A 726 -33.07 6.96 -29.39
N ARG A 727 -32.37 6.05 -28.71
CA ARG A 727 -30.90 5.97 -28.69
C ARG A 727 -30.36 4.85 -29.58
N GLN A 728 -29.07 4.90 -29.89
CA GLN A 728 -28.34 3.84 -30.59
C GLN A 728 -27.01 3.52 -29.88
N TRP A 729 -26.50 2.32 -30.07
CA TRP A 729 -25.20 1.86 -29.58
C TRP A 729 -24.06 2.28 -30.51
N TYR A 730 -23.00 2.80 -29.90
CA TYR A 730 -21.75 3.17 -30.54
C TYR A 730 -20.58 2.45 -29.86
N ARG A 731 -19.70 1.84 -30.66
CA ARG A 731 -18.52 1.12 -30.16
C ARG A 731 -17.43 2.07 -29.75
N VAL A 732 -17.02 1.93 -28.49
CA VAL A 732 -15.85 2.60 -27.90
C VAL A 732 -14.60 1.77 -28.16
N THR A 733 -14.62 0.48 -27.82
CA THR A 733 -13.48 -0.43 -28.05
C THR A 733 -13.94 -1.88 -28.20
N ASP A 734 -13.12 -2.67 -28.87
CA ASP A 734 -13.15 -4.13 -28.90
C ASP A 734 -11.70 -4.62 -28.70
N THR A 735 -11.44 -5.47 -27.71
CA THR A 735 -10.07 -5.89 -27.38
C THR A 735 -9.47 -6.90 -28.36
N SER A 736 -10.29 -7.45 -29.26
CA SER A 736 -9.91 -8.47 -30.25
C SER A 736 -8.75 -8.02 -31.15
N ASN A 737 -7.98 -8.97 -31.67
CA ASN A 737 -6.78 -8.69 -32.47
C ASN A 737 -7.06 -7.86 -33.73
N TRP A 738 -8.23 -8.02 -34.35
CA TRP A 738 -8.60 -7.27 -35.55
C TRP A 738 -8.70 -5.75 -35.30
N ALA A 739 -8.93 -5.34 -34.04
CA ALA A 739 -9.05 -3.95 -33.62
C ALA A 739 -7.75 -3.37 -33.03
N GLU A 740 -6.69 -4.17 -32.89
CA GLU A 740 -5.42 -3.72 -32.32
C GLU A 740 -4.82 -2.58 -33.16
N GLY A 741 -4.63 -1.41 -32.54
CA GLY A 741 -4.10 -0.22 -33.20
C GLY A 741 -4.20 1.03 -32.34
N PRO A 742 -3.63 2.16 -32.81
CA PRO A 742 -3.59 3.42 -32.05
C PRO A 742 -4.98 4.00 -31.74
N ASP A 743 -5.99 3.61 -32.53
CA ASP A 743 -7.38 4.07 -32.39
C ASP A 743 -8.34 2.98 -31.90
N GLN A 744 -7.80 1.92 -31.29
CA GLN A 744 -8.60 0.82 -30.74
C GLN A 744 -9.65 1.29 -29.73
N VAL A 745 -9.26 2.25 -28.86
CA VAL A 745 -10.21 2.99 -28.03
C VAL A 745 -10.55 4.29 -28.76
N ALA A 746 -11.81 4.43 -29.16
CA ALA A 746 -12.29 5.62 -29.83
C ALA A 746 -12.13 6.86 -28.95
N GLN A 747 -11.74 7.97 -29.57
CA GLN A 747 -11.82 9.28 -28.93
C GLN A 747 -13.29 9.67 -28.74
N PRO A 748 -13.61 10.51 -27.74
CA PRO A 748 -14.96 11.05 -27.58
C PRO A 748 -15.45 11.71 -28.89
N GLY A 749 -16.55 11.18 -29.43
CA GLY A 749 -17.16 11.62 -30.68
C GLY A 749 -16.80 10.78 -31.91
N ALA A 750 -15.79 9.91 -31.83
CA ALA A 750 -15.32 9.05 -32.92
C ALA A 750 -15.77 7.57 -32.81
N GLU A 751 -16.66 7.27 -31.87
CA GLU A 751 -17.20 5.94 -31.62
C GLU A 751 -17.99 5.45 -32.84
N THR A 752 -17.86 4.15 -33.15
CA THR A 752 -18.45 3.58 -34.37
C THR A 752 -19.92 3.23 -34.15
N HIS A 753 -20.83 3.82 -34.91
CA HIS A 753 -22.26 3.46 -34.87
C HIS A 753 -22.47 1.97 -35.21
N LEU A 754 -23.23 1.26 -34.38
CA LEU A 754 -23.58 -0.16 -34.60
C LEU A 754 -25.07 -0.35 -34.92
N GLY A 755 -25.95 0.31 -34.18
CA GLY A 755 -27.41 0.17 -34.29
C GLY A 755 -28.10 0.15 -32.93
N GLY A 756 -29.36 -0.29 -32.88
CA GLY A 756 -30.21 -0.24 -31.69
C GLY A 756 -30.39 -1.60 -31.01
N GLN A 757 -31.54 -1.74 -30.34
CA GLN A 757 -31.97 -3.03 -29.79
C GLN A 757 -32.06 -4.09 -30.89
N GLY A 758 -31.55 -5.29 -30.62
CA GLY A 758 -31.60 -6.43 -31.55
C GLY A 758 -30.47 -6.46 -32.56
N THR A 759 -29.61 -5.43 -32.64
CA THR A 759 -28.37 -5.49 -33.41
C THR A 759 -27.50 -6.64 -32.91
N ASN A 760 -26.99 -7.45 -33.82
CA ASN A 760 -26.06 -8.53 -33.49
C ASN A 760 -24.61 -8.06 -33.61
N TYR A 761 -23.79 -8.38 -32.61
CA TYR A 761 -22.36 -8.14 -32.63
C TYR A 761 -21.60 -9.46 -32.39
N LEU A 762 -20.80 -9.89 -33.37
CA LEU A 762 -19.92 -11.06 -33.22
C LEU A 762 -18.66 -10.66 -32.45
N LEU A 763 -18.62 -10.99 -31.16
CA LEU A 763 -17.43 -10.78 -30.33
C LEU A 763 -16.52 -11.99 -30.43
N ARG A 764 -15.25 -11.77 -30.79
CA ARG A 764 -14.28 -12.86 -30.92
C ARG A 764 -14.02 -13.54 -29.57
N GLY A 765 -13.57 -14.79 -29.63
CA GLY A 765 -13.15 -15.54 -28.44
C GLY A 765 -12.18 -14.74 -27.56
N ARG A 766 -12.38 -14.80 -26.24
CA ARG A 766 -11.56 -14.08 -25.25
C ARG A 766 -11.47 -12.59 -25.53
N GLY A 767 -12.61 -11.96 -25.82
CA GLY A 767 -12.72 -10.53 -26.16
C GLY A 767 -13.61 -9.77 -25.18
N LEU A 768 -13.39 -8.47 -25.05
CA LEU A 768 -14.25 -7.53 -24.34
C LEU A 768 -14.69 -6.43 -25.31
N LEU A 769 -15.99 -6.17 -25.33
CA LEU A 769 -16.63 -5.09 -26.07
C LEU A 769 -17.11 -4.01 -25.10
N LEU A 770 -16.89 -2.74 -25.44
CA LEU A 770 -17.42 -1.60 -24.71
C LEU A 770 -18.15 -0.65 -25.65
N LEU A 771 -19.37 -0.30 -25.28
CA LEU A 771 -20.28 0.55 -26.05
C LEU A 771 -20.84 1.67 -25.16
N ILE A 772 -21.24 2.77 -25.81
CA ILE A 772 -22.06 3.83 -25.22
C ILE A 772 -23.32 4.04 -26.03
N ALA A 773 -24.39 4.45 -25.37
CA ALA A 773 -25.63 4.88 -25.99
C ALA A 773 -25.63 6.40 -26.21
N ARG A 774 -26.01 6.82 -27.42
CA ARG A 774 -26.16 8.22 -27.83
C ARG A 774 -27.51 8.51 -28.44
#